data_AF-A2DSZ7-F1
#
_entry.id   AF-A2DSZ7-F1
#
_cell.length_a   1.000
_cell.length_b   1.000
_cell.length_c   1.000
_cell.angle_alpha   90.00
_cell.angle_beta   90.00
_cell.angle_gamma   90.00
#
_symmetry.space_group_name_H-M   'P 1'
#
loop_
_entity.id
_entity.type
_entity.pdbx_description
1 polymer ?
#
loop_
_entity_poly.entity_id
_entity_poly.type
_entity_poly.pdbx_seq_one_letter_code
_entity_poly.pdbx_strand_id
1 'polypeptide(L)'
;MYKVAIDFQVKQYSHFEGIDVKLIDKQINIKMFQKYTANLATLKNYYLLDYANSDPTGFFDTPNIKTMFRIIDKTPKKAFALFDAMFVQNFSLNIIKIYQNPEIFADIVRVYFSQDLSNRFIFGYITFPAIYGYFSMEEFTASASKFLCNYFKTCEDSEFATILLKSFMKGVTLFFDHFLCSLGHNMSEYNELKDLQDKHFFDITNKSIKEAIPTVSQHHISALEAYVKAFPKLAITFFVENMLYRPYKTAASACPYFHNQKRSNSYLKYLDRLKNQQYNDDVLEFLNSFVYCESPKLDQLSFGKLNWHGAIPLIISDVDVKLFYEICTFYPNNIIYWPKAIPTFRKSFSPVIFDVYPCFPYIEFESFGEVMFGPAPSPYNFEDVEEYNRTYAAIIKRSKDSHVMLSESIKEMGFPDNVEAYLLNELLKNHKESYFRFLTAITKEQYFREFMNYCDASYTLLLQAVHHKSLSVFKNILLQGKSISDCIIDAICYKAGLRDNISPEMYWELILAVMDSYRLKVSKRGYQIVDKFKLVLYNYVPKNFNVSGNKRLADCIASKVDALSESHWTFGKMLRQVIAFEKQLHAILGDKFEDLWTNAFCYALMSTHRQLIVFPVFLFCHSFILSNDIIATQIPDNISNSWHNFCAGMWSIICTNDEFLQLATNHAAIRKMFTYPE
;
A
#
# COMPACT_ATOMS: atom_id res chain seq x y z
N MET A 1 -14.23 -59.72 -3.00
CA MET A 1 -13.24 -58.86 -3.70
C MET A 1 -13.66 -57.40 -3.68
N TYR A 2 -14.87 -57.05 -4.14
CA TYR A 2 -15.40 -55.67 -4.09
C TYR A 2 -15.42 -55.03 -2.68
N LYS A 3 -15.97 -55.73 -1.68
CA LYS A 3 -16.00 -55.29 -0.28
C LYS A 3 -14.62 -54.90 0.26
N VAL A 4 -13.61 -55.73 -0.02
CA VAL A 4 -12.21 -55.51 0.42
C VAL A 4 -11.61 -54.25 -0.22
N ALA A 5 -11.93 -53.97 -1.48
CA ALA A 5 -11.47 -52.76 -2.16
C ALA A 5 -12.12 -51.49 -1.60
N ILE A 6 -13.43 -51.54 -1.30
CA ILE A 6 -14.17 -50.42 -0.70
C ILE A 6 -13.67 -50.17 0.74
N ASP A 7 -13.49 -51.22 1.54
CA ASP A 7 -12.98 -51.13 2.91
C ASP A 7 -11.59 -50.48 2.98
N PHE A 8 -10.70 -50.84 2.04
CA PHE A 8 -9.38 -50.23 1.94
C PHE A 8 -9.47 -48.72 1.68
N GLN A 9 -10.33 -48.31 0.74
CA GLN A 9 -10.53 -46.89 0.43
C GLN A 9 -11.20 -46.14 1.58
N VAL A 10 -12.24 -46.69 2.21
CA VAL A 10 -12.89 -46.09 3.40
C VAL A 10 -11.86 -45.87 4.51
N LYS A 11 -10.97 -46.84 4.76
CA LYS A 11 -9.89 -46.68 5.75
C LYS A 11 -8.92 -45.57 5.35
N GLN A 12 -8.50 -45.53 4.08
CA GLN A 12 -7.59 -44.52 3.54
C GLN A 12 -8.15 -43.09 3.66
N TYR A 13 -9.44 -42.88 3.41
CA TYR A 13 -10.06 -41.54 3.40
C TYR A 13 -10.79 -41.16 4.69
N SER A 14 -10.94 -42.09 5.65
CA SER A 14 -11.56 -41.81 6.96
C SER A 14 -10.91 -40.66 7.74
N HIS A 15 -9.64 -40.34 7.49
CA HIS A 15 -8.93 -39.27 8.19
C HIS A 15 -9.38 -37.85 7.78
N PHE A 16 -10.15 -37.73 6.70
CA PHE A 16 -10.80 -36.48 6.31
C PHE A 16 -12.16 -36.29 7.01
N GLU A 17 -12.67 -37.33 7.69
CA GLU A 17 -13.90 -37.28 8.47
C GLU A 17 -13.69 -36.42 9.73
N GLY A 18 -14.51 -35.38 9.90
CA GLY A 18 -14.43 -34.46 11.03
C GLY A 18 -13.63 -33.16 10.79
N ILE A 19 -12.96 -33.00 9.65
CA ILE A 19 -12.39 -31.70 9.27
C ILE A 19 -13.53 -30.76 8.84
N ASP A 20 -13.76 -29.68 9.59
CA ASP A 20 -14.71 -28.65 9.19
C ASP A 20 -14.13 -27.75 8.09
N VAL A 21 -14.09 -28.30 6.87
CA VAL A 21 -13.56 -27.61 5.70
C VAL A 21 -14.35 -26.32 5.40
N LYS A 22 -15.64 -26.26 5.76
CA LYS A 22 -16.46 -25.05 5.59
C LYS A 22 -15.96 -23.92 6.47
N LEU A 23 -15.57 -24.22 7.71
CA LEU A 23 -14.96 -23.23 8.61
C LEU A 23 -13.60 -22.75 8.08
N ILE A 24 -12.75 -23.65 7.58
CA ILE A 24 -11.44 -23.31 7.00
C ILE A 24 -11.62 -22.41 5.77
N ASP A 25 -12.47 -22.80 4.82
CA ASP A 25 -12.74 -22.00 3.62
C ASP A 25 -13.32 -20.62 3.96
N LYS A 26 -14.25 -20.55 4.92
CA LYS A 26 -14.78 -19.28 5.41
C LYS A 26 -13.70 -18.38 6.00
N GLN A 27 -12.78 -18.92 6.79
CA GLN A 27 -11.68 -18.14 7.37
C GLN A 27 -10.71 -17.63 6.29
N ILE A 28 -10.36 -18.47 5.31
CA ILE A 28 -9.50 -18.07 4.18
C ILE A 28 -10.19 -16.96 3.38
N ASN A 29 -11.47 -17.11 3.03
CA ASN A 29 -12.24 -16.07 2.33
C ASN A 29 -12.26 -14.73 3.06
N ILE A 30 -12.46 -14.73 4.38
CA ILE A 30 -12.45 -13.50 5.19
C ILE A 30 -11.08 -12.83 5.13
N LYS A 31 -10.00 -13.59 5.32
CA LYS A 31 -8.62 -13.07 5.28
C LYS A 31 -8.26 -12.53 3.90
N MET A 32 -8.60 -13.27 2.84
CA MET A 32 -8.43 -12.85 1.45
C MET A 32 -9.15 -11.51 1.19
N PHE A 33 -10.43 -11.43 1.56
CA PHE A 33 -11.23 -10.22 1.38
C PHE A 33 -10.62 -9.02 2.11
N GLN A 34 -10.21 -9.20 3.37
CA GLN A 34 -9.60 -8.14 4.17
C GLN A 34 -8.29 -7.65 3.57
N LYS A 35 -7.39 -8.56 3.20
CA LYS A 35 -6.10 -8.21 2.60
C LYS A 35 -6.30 -7.54 1.25
N TYR A 36 -7.12 -8.11 0.38
CA TYR A 36 -7.42 -7.54 -0.94
C TYR A 36 -7.97 -6.11 -0.82
N THR A 37 -8.92 -5.89 0.09
CA THR A 37 -9.46 -4.55 0.37
C THR A 37 -8.38 -3.57 0.84
N ALA A 38 -7.48 -4.00 1.73
CA ALA A 38 -6.38 -3.16 2.21
C ALA A 38 -5.40 -2.77 1.09
N ASN A 39 -5.10 -3.71 0.18
CA ASN A 39 -4.25 -3.44 -0.98
C ASN A 39 -4.92 -2.49 -1.96
N LEU A 40 -6.21 -2.67 -2.25
CA LEU A 40 -6.97 -1.74 -3.07
C LEU A 40 -6.99 -0.32 -2.48
N ALA A 41 -7.08 -0.20 -1.15
CA ALA A 41 -7.04 1.11 -0.49
C ALA A 41 -5.66 1.77 -0.70
N THR A 42 -4.60 0.98 -0.63
CA THR A 42 -3.22 1.43 -0.87
C THR A 42 -3.01 1.85 -2.33
N LEU A 43 -3.46 1.03 -3.29
CA LEU A 43 -3.42 1.36 -4.71
C LEU A 43 -4.22 2.63 -5.00
N LYS A 44 -5.44 2.74 -4.49
CA LYS A 44 -6.26 3.96 -4.59
C LYS A 44 -5.51 5.21 -4.13
N ASN A 45 -4.80 5.09 -3.01
CA ASN A 45 -3.99 6.20 -2.47
C ASN A 45 -2.81 6.56 -3.37
N TYR A 46 -2.15 5.56 -3.98
CA TYR A 46 -1.10 5.78 -4.97
C TYR A 46 -1.61 6.54 -6.20
N TYR A 47 -2.72 6.09 -6.79
CA TYR A 47 -3.33 6.74 -7.95
C TYR A 47 -3.79 8.16 -7.61
N LEU A 48 -4.34 8.38 -6.41
CA LEU A 48 -4.72 9.72 -5.93
C LEU A 48 -3.51 10.65 -5.80
N LEU A 49 -2.39 10.16 -5.25
CA LEU A 49 -1.16 10.93 -5.17
C LEU A 49 -0.56 11.22 -6.54
N ASP A 50 -0.64 10.28 -7.47
CA ASP A 50 -0.13 10.49 -8.82
C ASP A 50 -0.95 11.52 -9.59
N TYR A 51 -2.28 11.48 -9.47
CA TYR A 51 -3.16 12.51 -9.99
C TYR A 51 -2.78 13.90 -9.46
N ALA A 52 -2.52 14.01 -8.14
CA ALA A 52 -2.06 15.24 -7.51
C ALA A 52 -0.78 15.81 -8.12
N ASN A 53 0.14 14.94 -8.53
CA ASN A 53 1.42 15.33 -9.13
C ASN A 53 1.30 15.57 -10.63
N SER A 54 0.27 15.03 -11.27
CA SER A 54 0.08 15.03 -12.72
C SER A 54 -0.88 16.11 -13.23
N ASP A 55 -1.58 16.84 -12.34
CA ASP A 55 -2.41 17.99 -12.68
C ASP A 55 -1.57 19.29 -12.68
N PRO A 56 -1.05 19.75 -13.84
CA PRO A 56 -0.28 20.99 -13.93
C PRO A 56 -1.14 22.25 -13.81
N THR A 57 -2.46 22.11 -13.91
CA THR A 57 -3.41 23.21 -14.11
C THR A 57 -4.11 23.66 -12.82
N GLY A 58 -4.11 22.84 -11.77
CA GLY A 58 -4.79 23.17 -10.51
C GLY A 58 -6.28 23.45 -10.73
N PHE A 59 -6.94 22.68 -11.61
CA PHE A 59 -8.35 22.90 -11.94
C PHE A 59 -9.25 22.76 -10.71
N PHE A 60 -10.39 23.46 -10.76
CA PHE A 60 -11.26 23.86 -9.64
C PHE A 60 -11.76 22.74 -8.68
N ASP A 61 -11.61 21.45 -9.02
CA ASP A 61 -12.12 20.32 -8.23
C ASP A 61 -11.01 19.34 -7.73
N THR A 62 -9.73 19.61 -8.02
CA THR A 62 -8.61 18.79 -7.50
C THR A 62 -8.45 19.06 -5.99
N PRO A 63 -8.66 18.06 -5.10
CA PRO A 63 -8.53 18.29 -3.67
C PRO A 63 -7.12 18.77 -3.38
N ASN A 64 -6.95 19.86 -2.64
CA ASN A 64 -5.60 20.28 -2.28
C ASN A 64 -4.85 19.13 -1.59
N ILE A 65 -3.51 19.13 -1.68
CA ILE A 65 -2.65 18.05 -1.16
C ILE A 65 -3.00 17.69 0.31
N LYS A 66 -3.37 18.67 1.14
CA LYS A 66 -3.81 18.46 2.53
C LYS A 66 -5.10 17.63 2.61
N THR A 67 -6.09 17.94 1.79
CA THR A 67 -7.33 17.17 1.67
C THR A 67 -7.05 15.76 1.15
N MET A 68 -6.15 15.60 0.18
CA MET A 68 -5.73 14.28 -0.31
C MET A 68 -5.10 13.41 0.78
N PHE A 69 -4.16 13.95 1.57
CA PHE A 69 -3.58 13.20 2.70
C PHE A 69 -4.62 12.85 3.77
N ARG A 70 -5.59 13.73 4.04
CA ARG A 70 -6.74 13.40 4.91
C ARG A 70 -7.62 12.29 4.36
N ILE A 71 -7.65 12.10 3.04
CA ILE A 71 -8.42 11.05 2.38
C ILE A 71 -7.66 9.72 2.39
N ILE A 72 -6.33 9.77 2.25
CA ILE A 72 -5.46 8.58 2.22
C ILE A 72 -5.55 7.77 3.51
N ASP A 73 -5.68 8.46 4.65
CA ASP A 73 -5.79 7.83 5.97
C ASP A 73 -7.23 7.36 6.32
N LYS A 74 -8.23 7.59 5.46
CA LYS A 74 -9.61 7.20 5.75
C LYS A 74 -9.87 5.73 5.44
N THR A 75 -10.43 5.02 6.40
CA THR A 75 -11.02 3.70 6.18
C THR A 75 -12.19 3.80 5.19
N PRO A 76 -12.22 2.98 4.14
CA PRO A 76 -13.34 2.94 3.19
C PRO A 76 -14.67 2.59 3.87
N LYS A 77 -15.74 3.32 3.55
CA LYS A 77 -17.10 3.04 4.04
C LYS A 77 -17.88 2.19 3.05
N LYS A 78 -18.80 1.32 3.49
CA LYS A 78 -19.71 0.61 2.57
C LYS A 78 -20.63 1.58 1.83
N ALA A 79 -20.91 1.33 0.55
CA ALA A 79 -21.71 2.22 -0.30
C ALA A 79 -23.11 2.51 0.23
N PHE A 80 -23.77 1.54 0.88
CA PHE A 80 -25.08 1.73 1.51
C PHE A 80 -25.11 2.78 2.63
N ALA A 81 -23.95 3.17 3.16
CA ALA A 81 -23.86 4.27 4.13
C ALA A 81 -24.00 5.66 3.47
N LEU A 82 -23.93 5.73 2.15
CA LEU A 82 -23.89 6.98 1.37
C LEU A 82 -24.95 7.04 0.28
N PHE A 83 -25.33 5.90 -0.29
CA PHE A 83 -26.26 5.80 -1.42
C PHE A 83 -27.38 4.81 -1.14
N ASP A 84 -28.53 5.03 -1.78
CA ASP A 84 -29.70 4.14 -1.69
C ASP A 84 -29.39 2.74 -2.22
N ALA A 85 -30.03 1.73 -1.63
CA ALA A 85 -29.73 0.34 -1.97
C ALA A 85 -29.94 0.01 -3.45
N MET A 86 -31.00 0.55 -4.06
CA MET A 86 -31.28 0.40 -5.49
C MET A 86 -30.21 1.06 -6.36
N PHE A 87 -29.64 2.18 -5.93
CA PHE A 87 -28.55 2.82 -6.67
C PHE A 87 -27.29 1.96 -6.59
N VAL A 88 -26.93 1.47 -5.40
CA VAL A 88 -25.77 0.60 -5.20
C VAL A 88 -25.87 -0.67 -6.06
N GLN A 89 -27.03 -1.31 -6.08
CA GLN A 89 -27.26 -2.51 -6.90
C GLN A 89 -27.12 -2.21 -8.40
N ASN A 90 -27.73 -1.13 -8.89
CA ASN A 90 -27.63 -0.74 -10.30
C ASN A 90 -26.20 -0.37 -10.69
N PHE A 91 -25.49 0.36 -9.83
CA PHE A 91 -24.08 0.66 -10.02
C PHE A 91 -23.26 -0.62 -10.19
N SER A 92 -23.39 -1.59 -9.27
CA SER A 92 -22.70 -2.87 -9.36
C SER A 92 -23.06 -3.65 -10.62
N LEU A 93 -24.33 -3.66 -11.05
CA LEU A 93 -24.76 -4.29 -12.30
C LEU A 93 -24.16 -3.65 -13.54
N ASN A 94 -24.04 -2.31 -13.56
CA ASN A 94 -23.43 -1.59 -14.67
C ASN A 94 -21.93 -1.87 -14.78
N ILE A 95 -21.24 -1.98 -13.64
CA ILE A 95 -19.84 -2.41 -13.62
C ILE A 95 -19.69 -3.83 -14.21
N ILE A 96 -20.57 -4.77 -13.86
CA ILE A 96 -20.55 -6.13 -14.44
C ILE A 96 -20.75 -6.09 -15.97
N LYS A 97 -21.69 -5.27 -16.47
CA LYS A 97 -21.94 -5.10 -17.91
C LYS A 97 -20.72 -4.55 -18.65
N ILE A 98 -19.97 -3.64 -18.02
CA ILE A 98 -18.71 -3.11 -18.56
C ILE A 98 -17.67 -4.21 -18.66
N TYR A 99 -17.56 -5.08 -17.66
CA TYR A 99 -16.61 -6.19 -17.74
C TYR A 99 -16.93 -7.17 -18.86
N GLN A 100 -18.23 -7.38 -19.13
CA GLN A 100 -18.71 -8.23 -20.21
C GLN A 100 -18.55 -7.59 -21.60
N ASN A 101 -18.70 -6.26 -21.71
CA ASN A 101 -18.66 -5.52 -22.98
C ASN A 101 -17.78 -4.25 -22.87
N PRO A 102 -16.47 -4.40 -22.62
CA PRO A 102 -15.57 -3.27 -22.40
C PRO A 102 -15.43 -2.37 -23.64
N GLU A 103 -15.61 -2.93 -24.84
CA GLU A 103 -15.54 -2.16 -26.09
C GLU A 103 -16.68 -1.15 -26.19
N ILE A 104 -17.91 -1.54 -25.83
CA ILE A 104 -19.09 -0.65 -25.82
C ILE A 104 -18.86 0.50 -24.84
N PHE A 105 -18.30 0.20 -23.66
CA PHE A 105 -18.00 1.24 -22.69
C PHE A 105 -16.93 2.22 -23.18
N ALA A 106 -15.93 1.75 -23.93
CA ALA A 106 -14.94 2.62 -24.56
C ALA A 106 -15.57 3.63 -25.52
N ASP A 107 -16.56 3.19 -26.32
CA ASP A 107 -17.28 4.09 -27.22
C ASP A 107 -18.12 5.13 -26.47
N ILE A 108 -18.77 4.74 -25.37
CA ILE A 108 -19.53 5.66 -24.50
C ILE A 108 -18.60 6.72 -23.91
N VAL A 109 -17.46 6.31 -23.33
CA VAL A 109 -16.46 7.22 -22.77
C VAL A 109 -15.92 8.17 -23.83
N ARG A 110 -15.65 7.67 -25.04
CA ARG A 110 -15.19 8.50 -26.17
C ARG A 110 -16.22 9.56 -26.55
N VAL A 111 -17.49 9.18 -26.69
CA VAL A 111 -18.58 10.11 -27.04
C VAL A 111 -18.85 11.12 -25.94
N TYR A 112 -18.70 10.74 -24.67
CA TYR A 112 -18.82 11.67 -23.55
C TYR A 112 -17.71 12.72 -23.57
N PHE A 113 -16.44 12.29 -23.60
CA PHE A 113 -15.30 13.19 -23.52
C PHE A 113 -15.06 13.99 -24.82
N SER A 114 -15.66 13.62 -25.95
CA SER A 114 -15.66 14.50 -27.12
C SER A 114 -16.56 15.73 -26.95
N GLN A 115 -17.48 15.72 -25.96
CA GLN A 115 -18.37 16.85 -25.66
C GLN A 115 -17.99 17.59 -24.38
N ASP A 116 -17.53 16.89 -23.34
CA ASP A 116 -17.08 17.49 -22.06
C ASP A 116 -15.72 16.96 -21.62
N LEU A 117 -14.68 17.79 -21.77
CA LEU A 117 -13.30 17.47 -21.40
C LEU A 117 -12.98 17.72 -19.92
N SER A 118 -13.87 18.33 -19.14
CA SER A 118 -13.57 18.90 -17.82
C SER A 118 -13.02 17.87 -16.84
N ASN A 119 -13.55 16.64 -16.90
CA ASN A 119 -13.24 15.56 -15.97
C ASN A 119 -12.36 14.44 -16.55
N ARG A 120 -11.76 14.63 -17.74
CA ARG A 120 -10.98 13.57 -18.41
C ARG A 120 -9.76 13.13 -17.62
N PHE A 121 -9.10 14.05 -16.91
CA PHE A 121 -7.97 13.74 -16.03
C PHE A 121 -8.40 12.93 -14.80
N ILE A 122 -9.52 13.32 -14.17
CA ILE A 122 -10.10 12.58 -13.04
C ILE A 122 -10.46 11.17 -13.49
N PHE A 123 -11.12 11.05 -14.65
CA PHE A 123 -11.46 9.75 -15.21
C PHE A 123 -10.20 8.91 -15.43
N GLY A 124 -9.21 9.43 -16.16
CA GLY A 124 -8.04 8.66 -16.55
C GLY A 124 -7.17 8.22 -15.38
N TYR A 125 -6.95 9.08 -14.37
CA TYR A 125 -6.08 8.76 -13.24
C TYR A 125 -6.78 8.11 -12.05
N ILE A 126 -8.08 8.32 -11.85
CA ILE A 126 -8.79 7.86 -10.66
C ILE A 126 -9.93 6.90 -11.03
N THR A 127 -10.92 7.36 -11.80
CA THR A 127 -12.14 6.59 -12.03
C THR A 127 -11.87 5.32 -12.86
N PHE A 128 -11.10 5.41 -13.93
CA PHE A 128 -10.74 4.29 -14.81
C PHE A 128 -10.01 3.18 -14.04
N PRO A 129 -8.93 3.44 -13.29
CA PRO A 129 -8.36 2.43 -12.40
C PRO A 129 -9.36 1.88 -11.39
N ALA A 130 -10.14 2.74 -10.73
CA ALA A 130 -11.05 2.33 -9.66
C ALA A 130 -12.15 1.36 -10.14
N ILE A 131 -12.74 1.61 -11.31
CA ILE A 131 -13.77 0.72 -11.88
C ILE A 131 -13.19 -0.60 -12.39
N TYR A 132 -11.88 -0.69 -12.63
CA TYR A 132 -11.15 -1.92 -12.98
C TYR A 132 -10.29 -2.43 -11.81
N GLY A 133 -10.67 -2.15 -10.56
CA GLY A 133 -10.00 -2.69 -9.37
C GLY A 133 -8.48 -2.41 -9.33
N TYR A 134 -8.07 -1.25 -9.85
CA TYR A 134 -6.69 -0.80 -10.02
C TYR A 134 -5.79 -1.80 -10.76
N PHE A 135 -6.38 -2.61 -11.65
CA PHE A 135 -5.68 -3.65 -12.44
C PHE A 135 -4.98 -4.70 -11.58
N SER A 136 -5.51 -4.95 -10.37
CA SER A 136 -4.91 -5.85 -9.37
C SER A 136 -5.05 -7.34 -9.70
N MET A 137 -5.97 -7.69 -10.61
CA MET A 137 -6.28 -9.07 -11.01
C MET A 137 -6.37 -9.18 -12.53
N GLU A 138 -6.15 -10.40 -13.04
CA GLU A 138 -6.11 -10.74 -14.44
C GLU A 138 -7.39 -10.35 -15.17
N GLU A 139 -8.56 -10.67 -14.62
CA GLU A 139 -9.85 -10.42 -15.29
C GLU A 139 -10.12 -8.92 -15.47
N PHE A 140 -9.73 -8.11 -14.49
CA PHE A 140 -9.83 -6.66 -14.60
C PHE A 140 -8.83 -6.09 -15.60
N THR A 141 -7.60 -6.61 -15.60
CA THR A 141 -6.56 -6.20 -16.54
C THR A 141 -6.94 -6.56 -17.99
N ALA A 142 -7.49 -7.75 -18.19
CA ALA A 142 -7.99 -8.21 -19.49
C ALA A 142 -9.12 -7.32 -20.01
N SER A 143 -10.10 -7.02 -19.15
CA SER A 143 -11.24 -6.17 -19.51
C SER A 143 -10.81 -4.73 -19.81
N ALA A 144 -9.93 -4.15 -18.98
CA ALA A 144 -9.36 -2.82 -19.20
C ALA A 144 -8.52 -2.76 -20.48
N SER A 145 -7.75 -3.80 -20.79
CA SER A 145 -6.98 -3.89 -22.04
C SER A 145 -7.90 -3.87 -23.27
N LYS A 146 -8.99 -4.64 -23.27
CA LYS A 146 -10.00 -4.61 -24.35
C LYS A 146 -10.63 -3.22 -24.51
N PHE A 147 -10.97 -2.57 -23.40
CA PHE A 147 -11.45 -1.19 -23.39
C PHE A 147 -10.45 -0.26 -24.09
N LEU A 148 -9.17 -0.29 -23.69
CA LEU A 148 -8.12 0.56 -24.25
C LEU A 148 -7.86 0.25 -25.74
N CYS A 149 -7.81 -1.03 -26.10
CA CYS A 149 -7.63 -1.45 -27.48
C CYS A 149 -8.75 -0.93 -28.39
N ASN A 150 -10.01 -0.91 -27.91
CA ASN A 150 -11.10 -0.32 -28.67
C ASN A 150 -11.01 1.20 -28.69
N TYR A 151 -10.72 1.82 -27.54
CA TYR A 151 -10.58 3.27 -27.41
C TYR A 151 -9.51 3.83 -28.36
N PHE A 152 -8.31 3.23 -28.41
CA PHE A 152 -7.21 3.70 -29.27
C PHE A 152 -7.49 3.56 -30.77
N LYS A 153 -8.34 2.62 -31.18
CA LYS A 153 -8.73 2.48 -32.60
C LYS A 153 -9.60 3.63 -33.09
N THR A 154 -10.36 4.27 -32.20
CA THR A 154 -11.41 5.22 -32.56
C THR A 154 -11.20 6.62 -31.98
N CYS A 155 -10.20 6.82 -31.12
CA CYS A 155 -9.95 8.09 -30.45
C CYS A 155 -9.08 9.03 -31.28
N GLU A 156 -9.50 10.30 -31.35
CA GLU A 156 -8.72 11.41 -31.92
C GLU A 156 -7.92 12.17 -30.83
N ASP A 157 -8.38 12.14 -29.57
CA ASP A 157 -7.72 12.76 -28.42
C ASP A 157 -6.55 11.91 -27.92
N SER A 158 -5.40 12.13 -28.56
CA SER A 158 -4.15 11.45 -28.21
C SER A 158 -3.63 11.77 -26.80
N GLU A 159 -3.97 12.94 -26.23
CA GLU A 159 -3.57 13.32 -24.88
C GLU A 159 -4.32 12.45 -23.85
N PHE A 160 -5.64 12.33 -24.02
CA PHE A 160 -6.45 11.50 -23.14
C PHE A 160 -6.13 10.01 -23.31
N ALA A 161 -5.88 9.55 -24.53
CA ALA A 161 -5.37 8.20 -24.77
C ALA A 161 -4.04 7.94 -24.02
N THR A 162 -3.12 8.92 -24.02
CA THR A 162 -1.86 8.84 -23.26
C THR A 162 -2.11 8.72 -21.76
N ILE A 163 -3.06 9.49 -21.21
CA ILE A 163 -3.41 9.45 -19.78
C ILE A 163 -3.94 8.07 -19.39
N LEU A 164 -4.87 7.53 -20.18
CA LEU A 164 -5.44 6.21 -19.95
C LEU A 164 -4.37 5.11 -19.97
N LEU A 165 -3.49 5.12 -20.97
CA LEU A 165 -2.38 4.17 -21.05
C LEU A 165 -1.41 4.35 -19.87
N LYS A 166 -1.06 5.58 -19.51
CA LYS A 166 -0.18 5.87 -18.37
C LYS A 166 -0.74 5.28 -17.08
N SER A 167 -2.04 5.48 -16.86
CA SER A 167 -2.75 4.95 -15.71
C SER A 167 -2.76 3.42 -15.70
N PHE A 168 -2.99 2.79 -16.86
CA PHE A 168 -2.96 1.34 -16.99
C PHE A 168 -1.57 0.74 -16.74
N MET A 169 -0.53 1.29 -17.36
CA MET A 169 0.84 0.78 -17.23
C MET A 169 1.43 0.97 -15.83
N LYS A 170 0.87 1.86 -15.00
CA LYS A 170 1.21 1.93 -13.57
C LYS A 170 0.80 0.70 -12.78
N GLY A 171 -0.17 -0.07 -13.27
CA GLY A 171 -0.57 -1.36 -12.69
C GLY A 171 0.53 -2.42 -12.79
N VAL A 172 1.57 -2.22 -13.62
CA VAL A 172 2.67 -3.17 -13.79
C VAL A 172 3.77 -2.97 -12.74
N THR A 173 3.40 -3.01 -11.46
CA THR A 173 4.32 -2.73 -10.33
C THR A 173 5.53 -3.66 -10.30
N LEU A 174 5.32 -4.95 -10.54
CA LEU A 174 6.40 -5.95 -10.57
C LEU A 174 7.43 -5.68 -11.66
N PHE A 175 7.00 -5.19 -12.83
CA PHE A 175 7.92 -4.79 -13.89
C PHE A 175 8.81 -3.67 -13.42
N PHE A 176 8.26 -2.62 -12.83
CA PHE A 176 9.07 -1.50 -12.35
C PHE A 176 10.04 -1.94 -11.26
N ASP A 177 9.62 -2.79 -10.33
CA ASP A 177 10.50 -3.30 -9.29
C ASP A 177 11.67 -4.10 -9.86
N HIS A 178 11.36 -5.12 -10.66
CA HIS A 178 12.38 -5.98 -11.27
C HIS A 178 13.30 -5.17 -12.19
N PHE A 179 12.73 -4.26 -12.99
CA PHE A 179 13.48 -3.37 -13.85
C PHE A 179 14.46 -2.51 -13.04
N LEU A 180 13.99 -1.84 -11.99
CA LEU A 180 14.82 -0.93 -11.20
C LEU A 180 15.87 -1.67 -10.37
N CYS A 181 15.54 -2.84 -9.82
CA CYS A 181 16.49 -3.68 -9.10
C CYS A 181 17.58 -4.20 -10.04
N SER A 182 17.20 -4.76 -11.20
CA SER A 182 18.14 -5.20 -12.24
C SER A 182 18.99 -4.03 -12.73
N LEU A 183 18.38 -2.88 -12.99
CA LEU A 183 19.09 -1.68 -13.43
C LEU A 183 20.12 -1.22 -12.40
N GLY A 184 19.74 -1.16 -11.11
CA GLY A 184 20.63 -0.79 -10.02
C GLY A 184 21.79 -1.76 -9.86
N HIS A 185 21.51 -3.06 -9.92
CA HIS A 185 22.52 -4.12 -9.86
C HIS A 185 23.49 -4.03 -11.05
N ASN A 186 22.98 -4.04 -12.27
CA ASN A 186 23.77 -3.93 -13.49
C ASN A 186 24.59 -2.62 -13.53
N MET A 187 24.05 -1.50 -13.04
CA MET A 187 24.82 -0.25 -12.91
C MET A 187 25.93 -0.33 -11.86
N SER A 188 25.77 -1.15 -10.82
CA SER A 188 26.75 -1.29 -9.74
C SER A 188 27.99 -2.06 -10.16
N GLU A 189 27.86 -3.03 -11.06
CA GLU A 189 28.96 -3.86 -11.57
C GLU A 189 30.00 -3.08 -12.39
N TYR A 190 29.62 -1.92 -12.95
CA TYR A 190 30.54 -1.03 -13.65
C TYR A 190 31.35 -0.18 -12.64
N ASN A 191 32.50 -0.72 -12.23
CA ASN A 191 33.38 -0.19 -11.19
C ASN A 191 34.07 1.15 -11.54
N GLU A 192 34.15 1.54 -12.82
CA GLU A 192 34.80 2.79 -13.22
C GLU A 192 33.79 3.86 -13.67
N LEU A 193 33.62 4.89 -12.83
CA LEU A 193 32.85 6.12 -13.13
C LEU A 193 33.38 6.91 -14.34
N LYS A 194 34.54 6.55 -14.90
CA LYS A 194 35.26 7.39 -15.86
C LYS A 194 34.70 7.29 -17.29
N ASP A 195 34.04 6.21 -17.69
CA ASP A 195 33.62 6.04 -19.10
C ASP A 195 32.26 5.34 -19.32
N LEU A 196 31.24 5.61 -18.48
CA LEU A 196 29.86 5.23 -18.85
C LEU A 196 29.35 6.17 -19.98
N GLN A 197 29.68 5.78 -21.21
CA GLN A 197 29.11 6.34 -22.44
C GLN A 197 27.64 5.92 -22.61
N ASP A 198 26.90 6.63 -23.47
CA ASP A 198 25.48 6.37 -23.76
C ASP A 198 25.22 4.91 -24.17
N LYS A 199 26.16 4.30 -24.89
CA LYS A 199 26.10 2.87 -25.25
C LYS A 199 26.03 1.94 -24.04
N HIS A 200 26.79 2.22 -22.98
CA HIS A 200 26.73 1.40 -21.76
C HIS A 200 25.38 1.54 -21.06
N PHE A 201 24.84 2.76 -21.00
CA PHE A 201 23.51 2.97 -20.45
C PHE A 201 22.43 2.30 -21.29
N PHE A 202 22.59 2.28 -22.61
CA PHE A 202 21.73 1.54 -23.52
C PHE A 202 21.77 0.04 -23.21
N ASP A 203 22.95 -0.58 -23.22
CA ASP A 203 23.13 -2.03 -23.00
C ASP A 203 22.55 -2.47 -21.65
N ILE A 204 22.86 -1.71 -20.59
CA ILE A 204 22.34 -1.97 -19.23
C ILE A 204 20.81 -1.83 -19.18
N THR A 205 20.27 -0.78 -19.81
CA THR A 205 18.81 -0.56 -19.84
C THR A 205 18.12 -1.68 -20.63
N ASN A 206 18.64 -2.07 -21.79
CA ASN A 206 18.11 -3.15 -22.62
C ASN A 206 18.09 -4.47 -21.86
N LYS A 207 19.22 -4.82 -21.22
CA LYS A 207 19.34 -6.01 -20.38
C LYS A 207 18.31 -6.02 -19.25
N SER A 208 18.20 -4.91 -18.53
CA SER A 208 17.27 -4.78 -17.41
C SER A 208 15.80 -4.83 -17.84
N ILE A 209 15.46 -4.28 -19.01
CA ILE A 209 14.13 -4.41 -19.61
C ILE A 209 13.84 -5.88 -19.96
N LYS A 210 14.76 -6.55 -20.66
CA LYS A 210 14.63 -7.97 -21.05
C LYS A 210 14.42 -8.90 -19.86
N GLU A 211 15.12 -8.63 -18.76
CA GLU A 211 14.95 -9.37 -17.50
C GLU A 211 13.61 -9.09 -16.81
N ALA A 212 13.08 -7.86 -16.92
CA ALA A 212 11.83 -7.48 -16.27
C ALA A 212 10.57 -7.81 -17.09
N ILE A 213 10.65 -7.89 -18.42
CA ILE A 213 9.50 -8.15 -19.31
C ILE A 213 8.68 -9.39 -18.93
N PRO A 214 9.26 -10.52 -18.50
CA PRO A 214 8.48 -11.69 -18.06
C PRO A 214 7.44 -11.36 -16.98
N THR A 215 7.63 -10.30 -16.20
CA THR A 215 6.67 -9.86 -15.16
C THR A 215 5.47 -9.06 -15.70
N VAL A 216 5.44 -8.75 -17.00
CA VAL A 216 4.38 -7.99 -17.68
C VAL A 216 3.36 -8.97 -18.26
N SER A 217 2.08 -8.80 -17.91
CA SER A 217 1.01 -9.62 -18.51
C SER A 217 0.85 -9.36 -20.00
N GLN A 218 0.34 -10.34 -20.74
CA GLN A 218 -0.04 -10.17 -22.16
C GLN A 218 -1.04 -9.00 -22.38
N HIS A 219 -1.95 -8.74 -21.44
CA HIS A 219 -2.96 -7.69 -21.58
C HIS A 219 -2.37 -6.27 -21.60
N HIS A 220 -1.35 -6.02 -20.77
CA HIS A 220 -0.57 -4.77 -20.80
C HIS A 220 0.16 -4.59 -22.12
N ILE A 221 0.77 -5.66 -22.64
CA ILE A 221 1.46 -5.64 -23.94
C ILE A 221 0.48 -5.35 -25.07
N SER A 222 -0.67 -6.01 -25.13
CA SER A 222 -1.67 -5.79 -26.18
C SER A 222 -2.25 -4.36 -26.17
N ALA A 223 -2.42 -3.75 -25.00
CA ALA A 223 -2.83 -2.36 -24.92
C ALA A 223 -1.73 -1.40 -25.44
N LEU A 224 -0.47 -1.67 -25.09
CA LEU A 224 0.67 -0.90 -25.59
C LEU A 224 0.84 -1.07 -27.10
N GLU A 225 0.70 -2.28 -27.65
CA GLU A 225 0.71 -2.57 -29.09
C GLU A 225 -0.37 -1.77 -29.83
N ALA A 226 -1.61 -1.80 -29.33
CA ALA A 226 -2.71 -1.03 -29.90
C ALA A 226 -2.41 0.48 -29.88
N TYR A 227 -1.79 0.96 -28.81
CA TYR A 227 -1.37 2.36 -28.70
C TYR A 227 -0.22 2.71 -29.65
N VAL A 228 0.80 1.86 -29.78
CA VAL A 228 1.92 2.03 -30.73
C VAL A 228 1.39 2.11 -32.16
N LYS A 229 0.42 1.26 -32.51
CA LYS A 229 -0.22 1.27 -33.83
C LYS A 229 -1.02 2.55 -34.08
N ALA A 230 -1.75 3.04 -33.08
CA ALA A 230 -2.58 4.24 -33.20
C ALA A 230 -1.75 5.54 -33.18
N PHE A 231 -0.72 5.60 -32.32
CA PHE A 231 0.04 6.82 -32.02
C PHE A 231 1.56 6.56 -32.00
N PRO A 232 2.19 6.14 -33.11
CA PRO A 232 3.58 5.67 -33.11
C PRO A 232 4.59 6.70 -32.59
N LYS A 233 4.41 7.99 -32.94
CA LYS A 233 5.29 9.08 -32.47
C LYS A 233 5.16 9.30 -30.95
N LEU A 234 3.94 9.24 -30.42
CA LEU A 234 3.68 9.44 -29.01
C LEU A 234 4.07 8.23 -28.18
N ALA A 235 4.04 7.02 -28.75
CA ALA A 235 4.45 5.79 -28.06
C ALA A 235 5.92 5.83 -27.62
N ILE A 236 6.81 6.39 -28.47
CA ILE A 236 8.23 6.61 -28.13
C ILE A 236 8.35 7.55 -26.92
N THR A 237 7.71 8.73 -26.99
CA THR A 237 7.73 9.69 -25.88
C THR A 237 7.11 9.11 -24.62
N PHE A 238 6.00 8.38 -24.76
CA PHE A 238 5.33 7.70 -23.66
C PHE A 238 6.27 6.72 -22.97
N PHE A 239 6.92 5.85 -23.73
CA PHE A 239 7.79 4.81 -23.19
C PHE A 239 9.00 5.41 -22.48
N VAL A 240 9.73 6.32 -23.12
CA VAL A 240 10.89 6.96 -22.49
C VAL A 240 10.49 7.77 -21.27
N GLU A 241 9.44 8.59 -21.36
CA GLU A 241 9.08 9.46 -20.25
C GLU A 241 8.40 8.72 -19.09
N ASN A 242 7.42 7.86 -19.39
CA ASN A 242 6.55 7.26 -18.38
C ASN A 242 7.00 5.87 -17.94
N MET A 243 7.67 5.08 -18.79
CA MET A 243 8.16 3.75 -18.41
C MET A 243 9.60 3.79 -17.87
N LEU A 244 10.45 4.72 -18.34
CA LEU A 244 11.86 4.78 -17.95
C LEU A 244 12.18 5.98 -17.06
N TYR A 245 12.02 7.21 -17.56
CA TYR A 245 12.49 8.43 -16.90
C TYR A 245 11.80 8.72 -15.58
N ARG A 246 10.47 8.78 -15.54
CA ARG A 246 9.72 9.12 -14.32
C ARG A 246 9.87 8.05 -13.22
N PRO A 247 9.75 6.74 -13.52
CA PRO A 247 10.01 5.69 -12.54
C PRO A 247 11.43 5.75 -12.00
N TYR A 248 12.45 5.86 -12.88
CA TYR A 248 13.84 5.99 -12.45
C TYR A 248 14.07 7.22 -11.60
N LYS A 249 13.58 8.40 -12.00
CA LYS A 249 13.75 9.65 -11.24
C LYS A 249 13.18 9.54 -9.83
N THR A 250 12.03 8.87 -9.71
CA THR A 250 11.39 8.60 -8.42
C THR A 250 12.25 7.64 -7.60
N ALA A 251 12.64 6.50 -8.18
CA ALA A 251 13.46 5.50 -7.53
C ALA A 251 14.84 6.01 -7.13
N ALA A 252 15.55 6.75 -7.99
CA ALA A 252 16.85 7.33 -7.68
C ALA A 252 16.83 8.32 -6.51
N SER A 253 15.66 8.89 -6.19
CA SER A 253 15.48 9.75 -5.03
C SER A 253 15.11 9.02 -3.74
N ALA A 254 14.69 7.76 -3.85
CA ALA A 254 14.08 6.99 -2.77
C ALA A 254 14.78 5.65 -2.47
N CYS A 255 15.49 5.07 -3.42
CA CYS A 255 15.94 3.69 -3.40
C CYS A 255 17.46 3.59 -3.15
N PRO A 256 17.90 2.70 -2.25
CA PRO A 256 19.31 2.54 -1.93
C PRO A 256 20.14 2.07 -3.14
N TYR A 257 19.58 1.31 -4.09
CA TYR A 257 20.35 0.83 -5.26
C TYR A 257 20.99 1.94 -6.10
N PHE A 258 20.58 3.21 -5.94
CA PHE A 258 21.09 4.36 -6.70
C PHE A 258 21.85 5.40 -5.84
N HIS A 259 22.61 4.97 -4.83
CA HIS A 259 23.36 5.86 -3.92
C HIS A 259 24.36 6.83 -4.62
N ASN A 260 24.84 6.49 -5.82
CA ASN A 260 25.82 7.32 -6.52
C ASN A 260 25.16 8.45 -7.32
N GLN A 261 25.00 9.62 -6.69
CA GLN A 261 24.36 10.79 -7.29
C GLN A 261 24.93 11.19 -8.67
N LYS A 262 26.25 11.04 -8.88
CA LYS A 262 26.89 11.38 -10.17
C LYS A 262 26.42 10.42 -11.26
N ARG A 263 26.44 9.12 -10.98
CA ARG A 263 25.95 8.07 -11.90
C ARG A 263 24.46 8.27 -12.20
N SER A 264 23.66 8.52 -11.16
CA SER A 264 22.21 8.74 -11.31
C SER A 264 21.89 9.97 -12.15
N ASN A 265 22.64 11.07 -11.96
CA ASN A 265 22.51 12.27 -12.78
C ASN A 265 22.95 12.03 -14.24
N SER A 266 24.00 11.23 -14.47
CA SER A 266 24.43 10.87 -15.84
C SER A 266 23.37 10.04 -16.56
N TYR A 267 22.77 9.06 -15.88
CA TYR A 267 21.69 8.25 -16.44
C TYR A 267 20.43 9.08 -16.72
N LEU A 268 20.03 9.98 -15.81
CA LEU A 268 18.94 10.93 -16.07
C LEU A 268 19.19 11.79 -17.31
N LYS A 269 20.43 12.25 -17.52
CA LYS A 269 20.80 13.00 -18.73
C LYS A 269 20.73 12.14 -19.98
N TYR A 270 21.10 10.86 -19.90
CA TYR A 270 20.94 9.90 -20.99
C TYR A 270 19.46 9.71 -21.36
N LEU A 271 18.59 9.46 -20.38
CA LEU A 271 17.14 9.33 -20.61
C LEU A 271 16.51 10.62 -21.15
N ASP A 272 16.99 11.80 -20.71
CA ASP A 272 16.54 13.09 -21.23
C ASP A 272 16.97 13.31 -22.69
N ARG A 273 18.15 12.80 -23.09
CA ARG A 273 18.56 12.77 -24.51
C ARG A 273 17.66 11.86 -25.34
N LEU A 274 17.34 10.66 -24.85
CA LEU A 274 16.41 9.74 -25.53
C LEU A 274 15.03 10.36 -25.74
N LYS A 275 14.56 11.20 -24.80
CA LYS A 275 13.27 11.89 -24.92
C LYS A 275 13.23 12.89 -26.08
N ASN A 276 14.36 13.54 -26.36
CA ASN A 276 14.45 14.68 -27.29
C ASN A 276 14.89 14.28 -28.72
N GLN A 277 15.35 13.05 -28.94
CA GLN A 277 15.74 12.57 -30.27
C GLN A 277 14.57 11.86 -30.96
N GLN A 278 13.97 12.49 -31.97
CA GLN A 278 12.92 11.87 -32.78
C GLN A 278 13.51 10.69 -33.58
N TYR A 279 13.08 9.47 -33.23
CA TYR A 279 13.44 8.17 -33.81
C TYR A 279 14.89 7.72 -33.58
N ASN A 280 15.38 7.79 -32.34
CA ASN A 280 16.56 7.00 -31.98
C ASN A 280 16.20 5.50 -32.07
N ASP A 281 16.92 4.74 -32.90
CA ASP A 281 16.80 3.29 -33.08
C ASP A 281 16.85 2.54 -31.73
N ASP A 282 17.58 3.09 -30.75
CA ASP A 282 17.65 2.59 -29.38
C ASP A 282 16.26 2.47 -28.73
N VAL A 283 15.40 3.49 -28.89
CA VAL A 283 14.06 3.51 -28.27
C VAL A 283 13.14 2.53 -28.97
N LEU A 284 13.27 2.40 -30.29
CA LEU A 284 12.55 1.39 -31.05
C LEU A 284 12.99 -0.01 -30.64
N GLU A 285 14.28 -0.24 -30.37
CA GLU A 285 14.74 -1.52 -29.86
C GLU A 285 14.15 -1.84 -28.48
N PHE A 286 14.11 -0.87 -27.55
CA PHE A 286 13.47 -1.07 -26.26
C PHE A 286 11.97 -1.39 -26.39
N LEU A 287 11.25 -0.61 -27.23
CA LEU A 287 9.83 -0.82 -27.50
C LEU A 287 9.56 -2.18 -28.14
N ASN A 288 10.37 -2.55 -29.14
CA ASN A 288 10.25 -3.83 -29.82
C ASN A 288 10.57 -4.98 -28.87
N SER A 289 11.56 -4.82 -27.99
CA SER A 289 11.86 -5.80 -26.94
C SER A 289 10.67 -5.99 -26.02
N PHE A 290 9.95 -4.91 -25.68
CA PHE A 290 8.77 -4.98 -24.81
C PHE A 290 7.56 -5.62 -25.50
N VAL A 291 7.34 -5.28 -26.77
CA VAL A 291 6.17 -5.72 -27.55
C VAL A 291 6.32 -7.15 -28.07
N TYR A 292 7.46 -7.48 -28.67
CA TYR A 292 7.68 -8.75 -29.38
C TYR A 292 8.44 -9.79 -28.56
N CYS A 293 8.46 -9.67 -27.23
CA CYS A 293 9.14 -10.65 -26.40
C CYS A 293 8.45 -12.02 -26.45
N GLU A 294 9.21 -13.06 -26.79
CA GLU A 294 8.76 -14.45 -26.79
C GLU A 294 8.79 -15.12 -25.40
N SER A 295 9.32 -14.43 -24.37
CA SER A 295 9.46 -15.00 -23.03
C SER A 295 8.12 -15.42 -22.41
N PRO A 296 8.08 -16.51 -21.62
CA PRO A 296 6.89 -16.91 -20.87
C PRO A 296 6.48 -15.76 -19.95
N LYS A 297 5.24 -15.31 -20.11
CA LYS A 297 4.69 -14.13 -19.43
C LYS A 297 4.11 -14.56 -18.10
N LEU A 298 4.20 -13.68 -17.11
CA LEU A 298 3.68 -13.93 -15.77
C LEU A 298 2.19 -14.19 -15.85
N ASP A 299 1.79 -15.37 -15.39
CA ASP A 299 0.42 -15.67 -15.03
C ASP A 299 0.00 -14.70 -13.91
N GLN A 300 -0.86 -13.74 -14.25
CA GLN A 300 -1.43 -12.85 -13.24
C GLN A 300 -2.33 -13.65 -12.27
N LEU A 301 -2.51 -13.08 -11.08
CA LEU A 301 -3.50 -13.56 -10.14
C LEU A 301 -4.89 -13.40 -10.74
N SER A 302 -5.69 -14.47 -10.72
CA SER A 302 -7.05 -14.51 -11.24
C SER A 302 -8.03 -14.88 -10.12
N PHE A 303 -9.20 -14.25 -10.10
CA PHE A 303 -10.30 -14.65 -9.21
C PHE A 303 -10.81 -16.06 -9.51
N GLY A 304 -10.85 -16.44 -10.80
CA GLY A 304 -11.11 -17.81 -11.23
C GLY A 304 -10.12 -18.79 -10.62
N LYS A 305 -8.82 -18.43 -10.62
CA LYS A 305 -7.78 -19.25 -9.98
C LYS A 305 -7.93 -19.31 -8.45
N LEU A 306 -8.33 -18.21 -7.81
CA LEU A 306 -8.53 -18.17 -6.35
C LEU A 306 -9.78 -18.92 -5.86
N ASN A 307 -10.60 -19.44 -6.77
CA ASN A 307 -11.93 -19.97 -6.47
C ASN A 307 -12.71 -19.00 -5.56
N TRP A 308 -12.70 -17.72 -5.96
CA TRP A 308 -13.26 -16.64 -5.15
C TRP A 308 -14.78 -16.75 -5.11
N HIS A 309 -15.33 -16.97 -3.91
CA HIS A 309 -16.77 -17.05 -3.69
C HIS A 309 -17.26 -15.76 -3.02
N GLY A 310 -18.07 -14.99 -3.75
CA GLY A 310 -18.80 -13.85 -3.20
C GLY A 310 -18.45 -12.51 -3.83
N ALA A 311 -18.66 -11.44 -3.06
CA ALA A 311 -18.44 -10.08 -3.53
C ALA A 311 -16.96 -9.80 -3.75
N ILE A 312 -16.66 -9.08 -4.82
CA ILE A 312 -15.36 -8.45 -5.04
C ILE A 312 -15.52 -6.98 -4.65
N PRO A 313 -14.73 -6.48 -3.68
CA PRO A 313 -14.81 -5.09 -3.27
C PRO A 313 -14.13 -4.19 -4.31
N LEU A 314 -14.79 -3.11 -4.71
CA LEU A 314 -14.18 -2.01 -5.44
C LEU A 314 -14.11 -0.79 -4.53
N ILE A 315 -12.94 -0.15 -4.44
CA ILE A 315 -12.76 1.08 -3.69
C ILE A 315 -12.81 2.27 -4.64
N ILE A 316 -13.95 2.95 -4.61
CA ILE A 316 -14.33 4.03 -5.53
C ILE A 316 -14.69 5.26 -4.68
N SER A 317 -14.41 6.48 -5.13
CA SER A 317 -14.83 7.68 -4.42
C SER A 317 -16.18 8.22 -4.90
N ASP A 318 -16.81 9.09 -4.13
CA ASP A 318 -18.09 9.70 -4.52
C ASP A 318 -17.97 10.58 -5.78
N VAL A 319 -16.79 11.18 -6.03
CA VAL A 319 -16.47 11.85 -7.30
C VAL A 319 -16.46 10.87 -8.47
N ASP A 320 -15.86 9.69 -8.28
CA ASP A 320 -15.79 8.66 -9.31
C ASP A 320 -17.18 8.09 -9.62
N VAL A 321 -17.99 7.83 -8.58
CA VAL A 321 -19.37 7.35 -8.74
C VAL A 321 -20.19 8.38 -9.53
N LYS A 322 -20.04 9.67 -9.21
CA LYS A 322 -20.71 10.76 -9.92
C LYS A 322 -20.31 10.78 -11.40
N LEU A 323 -19.01 10.79 -11.68
CA LEU A 323 -18.50 10.88 -13.05
C LEU A 323 -18.90 9.65 -13.86
N PHE A 324 -18.84 8.46 -13.26
CA PHE A 324 -19.34 7.23 -13.86
C PHE A 324 -20.82 7.32 -14.21
N TYR A 325 -21.65 7.82 -13.28
CA TYR A 325 -23.07 8.02 -13.52
C TYR A 325 -23.33 9.01 -14.67
N GLU A 326 -22.62 10.14 -14.71
CA GLU A 326 -22.71 11.14 -15.79
C GLU A 326 -22.36 10.53 -17.15
N ILE A 327 -21.24 9.78 -17.24
CA ILE A 327 -20.83 9.07 -18.47
C ILE A 327 -21.90 8.07 -18.92
N CYS A 328 -22.42 7.25 -18.00
CA CYS A 328 -23.40 6.21 -18.35
C CYS A 328 -24.78 6.78 -18.71
N THR A 329 -25.20 7.91 -18.13
CA THR A 329 -26.51 8.52 -18.42
C THR A 329 -26.50 9.39 -19.67
N PHE A 330 -25.32 9.83 -20.11
CA PHE A 330 -25.16 10.65 -21.29
C PHE A 330 -25.59 9.98 -22.59
N TYR A 331 -25.45 8.66 -22.69
CA TYR A 331 -25.77 7.91 -23.91
C TYR A 331 -27.23 7.40 -23.86
N PRO A 332 -28.18 7.89 -24.70
CA PRO A 332 -29.61 7.58 -24.57
C PRO A 332 -29.96 6.11 -24.87
N ASN A 333 -29.15 5.45 -25.71
CA ASN A 333 -29.35 4.06 -26.12
C ASN A 333 -28.64 3.07 -25.20
N ASN A 334 -28.29 3.49 -23.98
CA ASN A 334 -27.50 2.64 -23.11
C ASN A 334 -28.30 1.43 -22.60
N ILE A 335 -27.61 0.30 -22.49
CA ILE A 335 -28.11 -0.94 -21.85
C ILE A 335 -28.19 -0.77 -20.31
N ILE A 336 -27.82 0.41 -19.82
CA ILE A 336 -27.56 0.73 -18.42
C ILE A 336 -28.79 1.42 -17.81
N TYR A 337 -29.47 0.73 -16.90
CA TYR A 337 -30.65 1.24 -16.21
C TYR A 337 -30.23 1.98 -14.93
N TRP A 338 -30.77 3.18 -14.73
CA TRP A 338 -30.61 3.96 -13.51
C TRP A 338 -31.97 4.24 -12.87
N PRO A 339 -32.05 4.31 -11.53
CA PRO A 339 -33.28 4.70 -10.86
C PRO A 339 -33.66 6.14 -11.23
N LYS A 340 -34.97 6.44 -11.25
CA LYS A 340 -35.49 7.79 -11.59
C LYS A 340 -35.05 8.87 -10.60
N ALA A 341 -34.77 8.51 -9.34
CA ALA A 341 -34.26 9.43 -8.34
C ALA A 341 -32.74 9.59 -8.49
N ILE A 342 -32.29 10.80 -8.80
CA ILE A 342 -30.87 11.13 -8.90
C ILE A 342 -30.28 11.14 -7.48
N PRO A 343 -29.23 10.36 -7.19
CA PRO A 343 -28.58 10.38 -5.88
C PRO A 343 -27.87 11.71 -5.63
N THR A 344 -27.76 12.10 -4.36
CA THR A 344 -27.02 13.31 -3.97
C THR A 344 -25.53 13.01 -3.84
N PHE A 345 -24.74 13.51 -4.78
CA PHE A 345 -23.27 13.40 -4.75
C PHE A 345 -22.64 14.51 -3.88
N ARG A 346 -21.67 14.14 -3.05
CA ARG A 346 -20.97 15.03 -2.10
C ARG A 346 -19.68 15.64 -2.67
N LYS A 347 -19.30 15.29 -3.90
CA LYS A 347 -18.03 15.61 -4.54
C LYS A 347 -16.81 15.28 -3.66
N SER A 348 -16.83 14.14 -2.97
CA SER A 348 -15.74 13.72 -2.09
C SER A 348 -14.87 12.62 -2.69
N PHE A 349 -13.54 12.78 -2.59
CA PHE A 349 -12.57 11.72 -2.89
C PHE A 349 -12.45 10.66 -1.77
N SER A 350 -13.29 10.75 -0.72
CA SER A 350 -13.30 9.77 0.37
C SER A 350 -13.63 8.37 -0.17
N PRO A 351 -12.91 7.32 0.27
CA PRO A 351 -13.09 5.98 -0.28
C PRO A 351 -14.42 5.33 0.14
N VAL A 352 -15.06 4.65 -0.80
CA VAL A 352 -16.32 3.92 -0.65
C VAL A 352 -16.16 2.53 -1.24
N ILE A 353 -16.66 1.49 -0.56
CA ILE A 353 -16.65 0.11 -1.03
C ILE A 353 -17.98 -0.20 -1.71
N PHE A 354 -17.91 -0.56 -2.99
CA PHE A 354 -18.98 -1.22 -3.73
C PHE A 354 -18.66 -2.71 -3.86
N ASP A 355 -19.61 -3.55 -3.51
CA ASP A 355 -19.50 -4.99 -3.67
C ASP A 355 -20.05 -5.37 -5.05
N VAL A 356 -19.21 -5.94 -5.92
CA VAL A 356 -19.58 -6.42 -7.26
C VAL A 356 -19.49 -7.94 -7.36
N TYR A 357 -20.35 -8.55 -8.17
CA TYR A 357 -20.47 -10.00 -8.30
C TYR A 357 -20.32 -10.45 -9.77
N PRO A 358 -19.15 -10.25 -10.39
CA PRO A 358 -18.92 -10.74 -11.74
C PRO A 358 -18.83 -12.27 -11.75
N CYS A 359 -19.33 -12.88 -12.82
CA CYS A 359 -19.13 -14.30 -13.08
C CYS A 359 -17.85 -14.49 -13.90
N PHE A 360 -16.75 -14.82 -13.23
CA PHE A 360 -15.53 -15.24 -13.91
C PHE A 360 -15.52 -16.77 -14.07
N PRO A 361 -15.08 -17.32 -15.21
CA PRO A 361 -15.05 -18.75 -15.42
C PRO A 361 -14.12 -19.40 -14.39
N TYR A 362 -14.60 -20.47 -13.76
CA TYR A 362 -13.77 -21.32 -12.93
C TYR A 362 -12.75 -22.03 -13.82
N ILE A 363 -11.48 -21.96 -13.44
CA ILE A 363 -10.41 -22.70 -14.12
C ILE A 363 -10.25 -24.01 -13.33
N GLU A 364 -10.59 -25.13 -13.96
CA GLU A 364 -10.34 -26.45 -13.36
C GLU A 364 -8.84 -26.64 -13.16
N PHE A 365 -8.48 -27.07 -11.97
CA PHE A 365 -7.09 -27.22 -11.58
C PHE A 365 -6.60 -28.64 -11.78
N GLU A 366 -5.41 -28.78 -12.36
CA GLU A 366 -4.61 -30.01 -12.24
C GLU A 366 -4.40 -30.30 -10.75
N SER A 367 -4.72 -31.52 -10.39
CA SER A 367 -4.97 -31.96 -9.03
C SER A 367 -3.66 -32.12 -8.24
N PHE A 368 -3.10 -31.01 -7.76
CA PHE A 368 -2.05 -31.04 -6.72
C PHE A 368 -2.43 -31.99 -5.56
N GLY A 369 -3.73 -32.04 -5.27
CA GLY A 369 -4.35 -33.02 -4.40
C GLY A 369 -4.16 -34.48 -4.80
N GLU A 370 -4.39 -34.84 -6.07
CA GLU A 370 -4.20 -36.23 -6.50
C GLU A 370 -2.72 -36.61 -6.61
N VAL A 371 -1.83 -35.65 -6.85
CA VAL A 371 -0.39 -35.86 -6.76
C VAL A 371 0.04 -36.19 -5.33
N MET A 372 -0.50 -35.50 -4.32
CA MET A 372 -0.11 -35.71 -2.91
C MET A 372 -0.87 -36.86 -2.23
N PHE A 373 -2.13 -37.08 -2.57
CA PHE A 373 -3.03 -37.99 -1.86
C PHE A 373 -3.56 -39.15 -2.73
N GLY A 374 -3.16 -39.21 -4.00
CA GLY A 374 -3.61 -40.22 -4.96
C GLY A 374 -4.93 -39.86 -5.65
N PRO A 375 -5.34 -40.64 -6.67
CA PRO A 375 -6.57 -40.38 -7.41
C PRO A 375 -7.78 -40.38 -6.49
N ALA A 376 -8.80 -39.58 -6.82
CA ALA A 376 -10.05 -39.57 -6.07
C ALA A 376 -10.66 -40.98 -5.99
N PRO A 377 -11.33 -41.33 -4.87
CA PRO A 377 -11.97 -42.63 -4.76
C PRO A 377 -13.00 -42.82 -5.88
N SER A 378 -13.01 -44.03 -6.46
CA SER A 378 -13.94 -44.40 -7.54
C SER A 378 -15.21 -44.99 -6.90
N PRO A 379 -16.36 -44.28 -6.93
CA PRO A 379 -17.59 -44.83 -6.39
C PRO A 379 -18.06 -46.00 -7.25
N TYR A 380 -18.59 -47.03 -6.60
CA TYR A 380 -19.31 -48.08 -7.29
C TYR A 380 -20.77 -47.65 -7.45
N ASN A 381 -21.33 -47.88 -8.65
CA ASN A 381 -22.75 -47.65 -8.89
C ASN A 381 -23.52 -48.86 -8.33
N PHE A 382 -24.19 -48.67 -7.21
CA PHE A 382 -25.20 -49.60 -6.71
C PHE A 382 -26.58 -49.16 -7.16
N GLU A 383 -27.50 -50.11 -7.35
CA GLU A 383 -28.92 -49.79 -7.54
C GLU A 383 -29.45 -49.05 -6.31
N ASP A 384 -30.25 -48.02 -6.56
CA ASP A 384 -30.80 -47.18 -5.50
C ASP A 384 -31.96 -47.92 -4.82
N VAL A 385 -31.69 -48.48 -3.64
CA VAL A 385 -32.67 -49.23 -2.85
C VAL A 385 -33.10 -48.37 -1.66
N GLU A 386 -34.38 -47.98 -1.64
CA GLU A 386 -34.94 -47.08 -0.61
C GLU A 386 -34.72 -47.59 0.83
N GLU A 387 -34.78 -48.90 1.03
CA GLU A 387 -34.52 -49.55 2.32
C GLU A 387 -33.07 -49.34 2.80
N TYR A 388 -32.10 -49.39 1.89
CA TYR A 388 -30.69 -49.18 2.24
C TYR A 388 -30.39 -47.72 2.56
N ASN A 389 -31.04 -46.77 1.86
CA ASN A 389 -30.99 -45.35 2.20
C ASN A 389 -31.53 -45.05 3.60
N ARG A 390 -32.69 -45.64 3.95
CA ARG A 390 -33.27 -45.52 5.31
C ARG A 390 -32.34 -46.10 6.37
N THR A 391 -31.71 -47.23 6.07
CA THR A 391 -30.73 -47.88 6.95
C THR A 391 -29.50 -47.00 7.14
N TYR A 392 -28.97 -46.43 6.06
CA TYR A 392 -27.83 -45.49 6.12
C TYR A 392 -28.14 -44.25 6.97
N ALA A 393 -29.33 -43.65 6.79
CA ALA A 393 -29.77 -42.51 7.59
C ALA A 393 -29.89 -42.84 9.09
N ALA A 394 -30.38 -44.03 9.43
CA ALA A 394 -30.46 -44.51 10.80
C ALA A 394 -29.08 -44.71 11.43
N ILE A 395 -28.11 -45.21 10.66
CA ILE A 395 -26.71 -45.37 11.10
C ILE A 395 -26.06 -44.01 11.33
N ILE A 396 -26.24 -43.03 10.44
CA ILE A 396 -25.76 -41.66 10.63
C ILE A 396 -26.30 -41.07 11.93
N LYS A 397 -27.61 -41.24 12.18
CA LYS A 397 -28.23 -40.75 13.41
C LYS A 397 -27.61 -41.41 14.65
N ARG A 398 -27.49 -42.73 14.65
CA ARG A 398 -26.90 -43.47 15.77
C ARG A 398 -25.44 -43.09 16.01
N SER A 399 -24.63 -43.01 14.97
CA SER A 399 -23.22 -42.60 15.06
C SER A 399 -23.07 -41.22 15.70
N LYS A 400 -23.95 -40.26 15.36
CA LYS A 400 -24.01 -38.94 16.01
C LYS A 400 -24.40 -39.03 17.48
N ASP A 401 -25.43 -39.82 17.80
CA ASP A 401 -25.94 -39.98 19.16
C ASP A 401 -24.94 -40.72 20.08
N SER A 402 -24.12 -41.62 19.53
CA SER A 402 -23.16 -42.45 20.28
C SER A 402 -21.71 -41.94 20.22
N HIS A 403 -21.41 -40.92 19.43
CA HIS A 403 -20.04 -40.45 19.16
C HIS A 403 -19.09 -41.55 18.65
N VAL A 404 -19.61 -42.56 17.94
CA VAL A 404 -18.83 -43.65 17.33
C VAL A 404 -18.67 -43.37 15.84
N MET A 405 -17.51 -43.70 15.25
CA MET A 405 -17.27 -43.50 13.82
C MET A 405 -18.29 -44.29 12.97
N LEU A 406 -18.70 -43.72 11.82
CA LEU A 406 -19.73 -44.33 10.99
C LEU A 406 -19.29 -45.72 10.48
N SER A 407 -18.02 -45.87 10.14
CA SER A 407 -17.42 -47.13 9.68
C SER A 407 -17.43 -48.22 10.75
N GLU A 408 -17.22 -47.87 12.02
CA GLU A 408 -17.31 -48.78 13.16
C GLU A 408 -18.76 -49.17 13.43
N SER A 409 -19.68 -48.20 13.35
CA SER A 409 -21.12 -48.43 13.50
C SER A 409 -21.68 -49.39 12.45
N ILE A 410 -21.19 -49.31 11.20
CA ILE A 410 -21.56 -50.25 10.13
C ILE A 410 -21.08 -51.67 10.45
N LYS A 411 -19.85 -51.82 10.96
CA LYS A 411 -19.25 -53.12 11.29
C LYS A 411 -19.90 -53.79 12.51
N GLU A 412 -20.22 -53.02 13.55
CA GLU A 412 -20.83 -53.53 14.78
C GLU A 412 -22.25 -54.08 14.57
N MET A 413 -22.97 -53.58 13.55
CA MET A 413 -24.35 -53.97 13.29
C MET A 413 -24.51 -55.31 12.55
N GLY A 414 -23.43 -55.85 11.96
CA GLY A 414 -23.44 -57.18 11.35
C GLY A 414 -24.41 -57.33 10.16
N PHE A 415 -24.39 -56.38 9.21
CA PHE A 415 -25.26 -56.42 8.03
C PHE A 415 -24.91 -57.54 7.04
N PRO A 416 -25.87 -58.01 6.21
CA PRO A 416 -25.56 -58.84 5.05
C PRO A 416 -24.56 -58.17 4.10
N ASP A 417 -23.69 -58.96 3.46
CA ASP A 417 -22.57 -58.44 2.65
C ASP A 417 -22.97 -57.43 1.56
N ASN A 418 -24.14 -57.60 0.95
CA ASN A 418 -24.66 -56.67 -0.06
C ASN A 418 -25.11 -55.33 0.53
N VAL A 419 -25.70 -55.34 1.72
CA VAL A 419 -26.11 -54.13 2.46
C VAL A 419 -24.87 -53.43 3.01
N GLU A 420 -23.94 -54.16 3.62
CA GLU A 420 -22.69 -53.59 4.13
C GLU A 420 -21.86 -52.93 3.01
N ALA A 421 -21.74 -53.57 1.84
CA ALA A 421 -21.06 -53.00 0.69
C ALA A 421 -21.71 -51.70 0.18
N TYR A 422 -23.05 -51.63 0.19
CA TYR A 422 -23.78 -50.40 -0.15
C TYR A 422 -23.49 -49.28 0.86
N LEU A 423 -23.58 -49.58 2.16
CA LEU A 423 -23.36 -48.61 3.24
C LEU A 423 -21.93 -48.08 3.23
N LEU A 424 -20.95 -48.94 2.98
CA LEU A 424 -19.55 -48.55 2.81
C LEU A 424 -19.32 -47.70 1.55
N ASN A 425 -20.08 -47.93 0.48
CA ASN A 425 -20.03 -47.11 -0.73
C ASN A 425 -20.65 -45.71 -0.53
N GLU A 426 -21.76 -45.60 0.19
CA GLU A 426 -22.32 -44.29 0.57
C GLU A 426 -21.38 -43.53 1.51
N LEU A 427 -20.74 -44.22 2.46
CA LEU A 427 -19.68 -43.65 3.27
C LEU A 427 -18.50 -43.17 2.41
N LEU A 428 -18.08 -43.96 1.42
CA LEU A 428 -17.03 -43.60 0.48
C LEU A 428 -17.41 -42.38 -0.38
N LYS A 429 -18.68 -42.23 -0.79
CA LYS A 429 -19.17 -41.02 -1.49
C LYS A 429 -19.06 -39.78 -0.61
N ASN A 430 -19.39 -39.89 0.68
CA ASN A 430 -19.25 -38.79 1.64
C ASN A 430 -17.77 -38.46 1.92
N HIS A 431 -16.91 -39.47 2.00
CA HIS A 431 -15.45 -39.28 2.08
C HIS A 431 -14.89 -38.63 0.82
N LYS A 432 -15.39 -39.00 -0.37
CA LYS A 432 -15.03 -38.38 -1.66
C LYS A 432 -15.37 -36.89 -1.69
N GLU A 433 -16.56 -36.52 -1.25
CA GLU A 433 -16.98 -35.13 -1.17
C GLU A 433 -16.11 -34.34 -0.17
N SER A 434 -15.82 -34.94 0.99
CA SER A 434 -14.94 -34.36 2.01
C SER A 434 -13.50 -34.19 1.51
N TYR A 435 -12.99 -35.19 0.77
CA TYR A 435 -11.70 -35.16 0.08
C TYR A 435 -11.64 -34.01 -0.92
N PHE A 436 -12.60 -33.88 -1.84
CA PHE A 436 -12.61 -32.77 -2.81
C PHE A 436 -12.70 -31.39 -2.14
N ARG A 437 -13.51 -31.26 -1.09
CA ARG A 437 -13.57 -30.03 -0.30
C ARG A 437 -12.20 -29.71 0.31
N PHE A 438 -11.56 -30.71 0.92
CA PHE A 438 -10.24 -30.55 1.51
C PHE A 438 -9.18 -30.16 0.48
N LEU A 439 -9.17 -30.81 -0.71
CA LEU A 439 -8.30 -30.43 -1.82
C LEU A 439 -8.53 -28.98 -2.24
N THR A 440 -9.78 -28.58 -2.40
CA THR A 440 -10.15 -27.20 -2.74
C THR A 440 -9.61 -26.20 -1.71
N ALA A 441 -9.70 -26.53 -0.41
CA ALA A 441 -9.19 -25.68 0.66
C ALA A 441 -7.65 -25.57 0.66
N ILE A 442 -6.92 -26.67 0.39
CA ILE A 442 -5.45 -26.66 0.26
C ILE A 442 -5.03 -25.79 -0.92
N THR A 443 -5.60 -26.03 -2.09
CA THR A 443 -5.31 -25.26 -3.30
C THR A 443 -5.55 -23.77 -3.06
N LYS A 444 -6.65 -23.43 -2.40
CA LYS A 444 -6.99 -22.06 -2.03
C LYS A 444 -6.02 -21.44 -1.02
N GLU A 445 -5.56 -22.19 -0.03
CA GLU A 445 -4.55 -21.73 0.93
C GLU A 445 -3.19 -21.49 0.25
N GLN A 446 -2.78 -22.34 -0.69
CA GLN A 446 -1.56 -22.13 -1.47
C GLN A 446 -1.65 -20.84 -2.28
N TYR A 447 -2.73 -20.66 -3.04
CA TYR A 447 -2.91 -19.43 -3.81
C TYR A 447 -3.11 -18.20 -2.93
N PHE A 448 -3.71 -18.34 -1.75
CA PHE A 448 -3.73 -17.27 -0.76
C PHE A 448 -2.32 -16.85 -0.36
N ARG A 449 -1.39 -17.79 -0.17
CA ARG A 449 0.01 -17.45 0.13
C ARG A 449 0.71 -16.78 -1.04
N GLU A 450 0.50 -17.26 -2.26
CA GLU A 450 1.02 -16.62 -3.47
C GLU A 450 0.47 -15.20 -3.62
N PHE A 451 -0.84 -15.01 -3.39
CA PHE A 451 -1.50 -13.72 -3.32
C PHE A 451 -0.88 -12.82 -2.25
N MET A 452 -0.67 -13.32 -1.03
CA MET A 452 -0.04 -12.57 0.06
C MET A 452 1.36 -12.10 -0.31
N ASN A 453 2.20 -12.98 -0.87
CA ASN A 453 3.55 -12.65 -1.31
C ASN A 453 3.56 -11.58 -2.40
N TYR A 454 2.69 -11.70 -3.41
CA TYR A 454 2.53 -10.70 -4.47
C TYR A 454 2.12 -9.33 -3.91
N CYS A 455 1.19 -9.35 -2.95
CA CYS A 455 0.66 -8.15 -2.33
C CYS A 455 1.68 -7.46 -1.42
N ASP A 456 2.46 -8.21 -0.65
CA ASP A 456 3.47 -7.66 0.26
C ASP A 456 4.67 -7.06 -0.49
N ALA A 457 5.06 -7.66 -1.62
CA ALA A 457 6.06 -7.08 -2.53
C ALA A 457 5.58 -5.74 -3.12
N SER A 458 4.35 -5.70 -3.63
CA SER A 458 3.76 -4.47 -4.20
C SER A 458 3.53 -3.38 -3.14
N TYR A 459 3.19 -3.75 -1.90
CA TYR A 459 2.92 -2.86 -0.78
C TYR A 459 4.18 -2.17 -0.25
N THR A 460 5.29 -2.90 -0.12
CA THR A 460 6.56 -2.39 0.43
C THR A 460 7.12 -1.24 -0.42
N LEU A 461 7.05 -1.35 -1.74
CA LEU A 461 7.55 -0.34 -2.68
C LEU A 461 6.72 0.94 -2.67
N LEU A 462 5.41 0.78 -2.50
CA LEU A 462 4.45 1.87 -2.54
C LEU A 462 4.49 2.68 -1.22
N LEU A 463 4.71 2.00 -0.09
CA LEU A 463 5.04 2.60 1.20
C LEU A 463 6.38 3.35 1.17
N GLN A 464 7.44 2.75 0.61
CA GLN A 464 8.74 3.41 0.49
C GLN A 464 8.62 4.70 -0.33
N ALA A 465 7.92 4.67 -1.48
CA ALA A 465 7.70 5.85 -2.30
C ALA A 465 6.92 6.97 -1.56
N VAL A 466 5.90 6.62 -0.77
CA VAL A 466 5.11 7.57 0.03
C VAL A 466 5.91 8.13 1.21
N HIS A 467 6.64 7.27 1.92
CA HIS A 467 7.47 7.60 3.07
C HIS A 467 8.69 8.47 2.69
N HIS A 468 9.37 8.19 1.58
CA HIS A 468 10.49 9.00 1.11
C HIS A 468 10.04 10.39 0.61
N LYS A 469 8.84 10.49 0.04
CA LYS A 469 8.30 11.76 -0.46
C LYS A 469 7.92 12.69 0.70
N SER A 470 7.35 12.19 1.79
CA SER A 470 7.14 12.96 3.03
C SER A 470 8.46 13.38 3.70
N LEU A 471 9.48 12.53 3.70
CA LEU A 471 10.83 12.84 4.19
C LEU A 471 11.55 13.92 3.38
N SER A 472 11.38 13.93 2.05
CA SER A 472 11.97 14.97 1.18
C SER A 472 11.39 16.36 1.45
N VAL A 473 10.09 16.43 1.79
CA VAL A 473 9.40 17.68 2.17
C VAL A 473 9.94 18.18 3.51
N PHE A 474 10.23 17.30 4.46
CA PHE A 474 10.81 17.67 5.76
C PHE A 474 12.28 18.11 5.66
N LYS A 475 13.11 17.37 4.89
CA LYS A 475 14.52 17.66 4.63
C LYS A 475 14.72 19.04 3.98
N ASN A 476 13.84 19.42 3.06
CA ASN A 476 13.92 20.70 2.34
C ASN A 476 13.48 21.92 3.16
N ILE A 477 12.80 21.74 4.30
CA ILE A 477 12.23 22.83 5.10
C ILE A 477 13.10 23.21 6.31
N LEU A 478 13.85 22.27 6.93
CA LEU A 478 14.45 22.49 8.25
C LEU A 478 15.99 22.49 8.33
N LEU A 479 16.76 21.77 7.49
CA LEU A 479 18.21 21.59 7.68
C LEU A 479 19.07 22.04 6.47
N GLN A 480 20.31 22.47 6.72
CA GLN A 480 21.34 22.61 5.68
C GLN A 480 22.60 21.80 6.06
N GLY A 481 23.09 20.99 5.12
CA GLY A 481 24.30 20.17 5.24
C GLY A 481 24.22 18.97 4.29
N LYS A 482 25.36 18.35 3.93
CA LYS A 482 25.37 17.07 3.20
C LYS A 482 24.37 16.12 3.87
N SER A 483 23.63 15.36 3.07
CA SER A 483 22.65 14.37 3.55
C SER A 483 23.18 13.72 4.81
N ILE A 484 22.37 13.71 5.86
CA ILE A 484 22.46 12.71 6.93
C ILE A 484 22.27 11.38 6.19
N SER A 485 23.34 10.91 5.54
CA SER A 485 23.32 9.74 4.70
C SER A 485 23.28 8.55 5.63
N ASP A 486 22.84 7.44 5.07
CA ASP A 486 22.87 6.11 5.67
C ASP A 486 24.21 5.86 6.39
N CYS A 487 25.31 6.51 6.01
CA CYS A 487 26.58 6.60 6.73
C CYS A 487 26.54 6.94 8.24
N ILE A 488 25.54 7.67 8.79
CA ILE A 488 25.41 7.86 10.24
C ILE A 488 24.81 6.62 10.90
N ILE A 489 23.77 6.06 10.29
CA ILE A 489 23.13 4.81 10.73
C ILE A 489 24.13 3.66 10.57
N ASP A 490 24.80 3.57 9.43
CA ASP A 490 25.88 2.64 9.15
C ASP A 490 27.06 2.88 10.08
N ALA A 491 27.49 4.12 10.39
CA ALA A 491 28.57 4.33 11.36
C ALA A 491 28.15 3.94 12.79
N ILE A 492 26.89 4.16 13.19
CA ILE A 492 26.34 3.74 14.47
C ILE A 492 26.23 2.21 14.51
N CYS A 493 25.73 1.56 13.45
CA CYS A 493 25.61 0.11 13.33
C CYS A 493 26.96 -0.61 13.12
N TYR A 494 27.93 0.01 12.44
CA TYR A 494 29.25 -0.53 12.11
C TYR A 494 30.25 -0.33 13.25
N LYS A 495 30.24 0.81 13.96
CA LYS A 495 31.01 0.95 15.21
C LYS A 495 30.40 0.14 16.36
N ALA A 496 29.08 -0.06 16.36
CA ALA A 496 28.39 -0.93 17.31
C ALA A 496 28.24 -2.36 16.75
N GLY A 497 29.29 -2.94 16.16
CA GLY A 497 29.38 -4.38 15.80
C GLY A 497 29.31 -5.33 17.00
N LEU A 498 28.45 -5.01 17.96
CA LEU A 498 28.21 -5.54 19.29
C LEU A 498 26.70 -5.39 19.59
N ARG A 499 25.82 -5.70 18.62
CA ARG A 499 24.35 -5.58 18.78
C ARG A 499 23.81 -6.26 20.04
N ASP A 500 24.57 -7.20 20.61
CA ASP A 500 24.16 -7.96 21.80
C ASP A 500 24.95 -7.61 23.09
N ASN A 501 25.90 -6.66 23.07
CA ASN A 501 26.85 -6.43 24.19
C ASN A 501 26.97 -4.98 24.69
N ILE A 502 26.17 -4.04 24.18
CA ILE A 502 26.22 -2.62 24.59
C ILE A 502 24.95 -2.30 25.38
N SER A 503 25.09 -1.71 26.57
CA SER A 503 23.91 -1.28 27.34
C SER A 503 23.19 -0.14 26.63
N PRO A 504 21.85 -0.02 26.77
CA PRO A 504 21.06 1.08 26.21
C PRO A 504 21.64 2.48 26.52
N GLU A 505 22.21 2.65 27.71
CA GLU A 505 22.85 3.92 28.12
C GLU A 505 24.11 4.22 27.31
N MET A 506 24.95 3.21 27.07
CA MET A 506 26.17 3.37 26.28
C MET A 506 25.85 3.56 24.79
N TYR A 507 24.82 2.89 24.29
CA TYR A 507 24.30 3.09 22.93
C TYR A 507 23.77 4.52 22.73
N TRP A 508 23.01 5.02 23.71
CA TRP A 508 22.52 6.39 23.72
C TRP A 508 23.65 7.42 23.69
N GLU A 509 24.68 7.26 24.54
CA GLU A 509 25.83 8.17 24.55
C GLU A 509 26.62 8.17 23.22
N LEU A 510 26.68 7.03 22.53
CA LEU A 510 27.28 6.93 21.20
C LEU A 510 26.49 7.71 20.15
N ILE A 511 25.15 7.65 20.18
CA ILE A 511 24.28 8.44 19.28
C ILE A 511 24.56 9.94 19.48
N LEU A 512 24.59 10.39 20.73
CA LEU A 512 24.85 11.79 21.06
C LEU A 512 26.24 12.24 20.59
N ALA A 513 27.26 11.41 20.80
CA ALA A 513 28.63 11.69 20.35
C ALA A 513 28.75 11.76 18.81
N VAL A 514 28.04 10.89 18.10
CA VAL A 514 27.99 10.93 16.63
C VAL A 514 27.30 12.21 16.16
N MET A 515 26.14 12.57 16.71
CA MET A 515 25.47 13.82 16.39
C MET A 515 26.35 15.04 16.62
N ASP A 516 27.14 15.03 17.70
CA ASP A 516 28.09 16.10 18.02
C ASP A 516 29.21 16.20 16.98
N SER A 517 29.71 15.06 16.48
CA SER A 517 30.79 14.99 15.49
C SER A 517 30.42 15.56 14.10
N TYR A 518 29.13 15.45 13.72
CA TYR A 518 28.65 15.87 12.40
C TYR A 518 28.33 17.37 12.27
N ARG A 519 28.41 18.14 13.37
CA ARG A 519 28.22 19.62 13.39
C ARG A 519 26.99 20.08 12.61
N LEU A 520 25.85 19.42 12.83
CA LEU A 520 24.58 19.75 12.18
C LEU A 520 24.21 21.22 12.39
N LYS A 521 23.59 21.85 11.38
CA LYS A 521 23.15 23.25 11.43
C LYS A 521 21.70 23.40 10.97
N VAL A 522 20.93 24.23 11.69
CA VAL A 522 19.55 24.59 11.31
C VAL A 522 19.58 25.49 10.07
N SER A 523 18.65 25.26 9.13
CA SER A 523 18.54 26.09 7.92
C SER A 523 17.95 27.47 8.20
N LYS A 524 18.20 28.44 7.31
CA LYS A 524 17.61 29.80 7.38
C LYS A 524 16.08 29.79 7.50
N ARG A 525 15.40 28.88 6.78
CA ARG A 525 13.95 28.72 6.83
C ARG A 525 13.49 28.05 8.13
N GLY A 526 14.28 27.11 8.65
CA GLY A 526 14.10 26.56 10.00
C GLY A 526 14.12 27.65 11.06
N TYR A 527 15.10 28.56 11.02
CA TYR A 527 15.14 29.72 11.93
C TYR A 527 13.89 30.60 11.81
N GLN A 528 13.40 30.88 10.60
CA GLN A 528 12.18 31.68 10.39
C GLN A 528 10.92 31.02 10.97
N ILE A 529 10.80 29.69 10.88
CA ILE A 529 9.67 28.95 11.44
C ILE A 529 9.74 28.98 12.98
N VAL A 530 10.94 28.81 13.53
CA VAL A 530 11.20 28.91 14.98
C VAL A 530 10.86 30.30 15.50
N ASP A 531 11.24 31.36 14.78
CA ASP A 531 10.95 32.75 15.16
C ASP A 531 9.44 33.04 15.18
N LYS A 532 8.69 32.49 14.20
CA LYS A 532 7.22 32.61 14.18
C LYS A 532 6.57 31.87 15.34
N PHE A 533 7.03 30.64 15.61
CA PHE A 533 6.52 29.83 16.71
C PHE A 533 6.82 30.49 18.07
N LYS A 534 8.02 31.08 18.22
CA LYS A 534 8.43 31.88 19.38
C LYS A 534 7.48 33.04 19.65
N LEU A 535 7.13 33.82 18.61
CA LEU A 535 6.26 34.98 18.79
C LEU A 535 4.90 34.58 19.38
N VAL A 536 4.35 33.47 18.90
CA VAL A 536 3.06 32.96 19.39
C VAL A 536 3.21 32.38 20.81
N LEU A 537 4.34 31.73 21.14
CA LEU A 537 4.58 31.19 22.49
C LEU A 537 4.72 32.32 23.51
N TYR A 538 5.42 33.39 23.15
CA TYR A 538 5.57 34.60 23.97
C TYR A 538 4.22 35.21 24.34
N ASN A 539 3.24 35.14 23.44
CA ASN A 539 1.90 35.65 23.67
C ASN A 539 1.03 34.70 24.52
N TYR A 540 1.31 33.39 24.48
CA TYR A 540 0.58 32.37 25.21
C TYR A 540 0.98 32.25 26.68
N VAL A 541 2.28 32.27 26.98
CA VAL A 541 2.81 31.97 28.32
C VAL A 541 2.35 32.97 29.38
N PRO A 542 2.48 34.30 29.22
CA PRO A 542 2.04 35.26 30.23
C PRO A 542 0.54 35.22 30.50
N LYS A 543 -0.27 34.79 29.53
CA LYS A 543 -1.73 34.67 29.67
C LYS A 543 -2.14 33.46 30.52
N ASN A 544 -1.39 32.35 30.43
CA ASN A 544 -1.71 31.10 31.14
C ASN A 544 -0.86 30.87 32.39
N PHE A 545 0.26 31.59 32.53
CA PHE A 545 1.20 31.47 33.63
C PHE A 545 1.18 32.78 34.44
N ASN A 546 0.17 32.95 35.30
CA ASN A 546 0.06 34.13 36.18
C ASN A 546 0.94 33.91 37.43
N VAL A 547 2.22 34.31 37.35
CA VAL A 547 3.32 33.93 38.26
C VAL A 547 3.45 34.78 39.53
N SER A 548 2.36 35.13 40.20
CA SER A 548 2.49 35.83 41.50
C SER A 548 2.93 34.89 42.63
N GLY A 549 2.72 33.57 42.50
CA GLY A 549 2.98 32.59 43.56
C GLY A 549 4.29 31.79 43.50
N ASN A 550 5.12 31.92 42.45
CA ASN A 550 6.20 30.93 42.21
C ASN A 550 7.50 31.51 41.59
N LYS A 551 7.95 32.66 42.12
CA LYS A 551 9.19 33.34 41.68
C LYS A 551 10.43 32.43 41.68
N ARG A 552 10.58 31.58 42.69
CA ARG A 552 11.71 30.63 42.82
C ARG A 552 11.75 29.58 41.69
N LEU A 553 10.58 29.11 41.24
CA LEU A 553 10.45 28.20 40.10
C LEU A 553 10.82 28.91 38.79
N ALA A 554 10.33 30.14 38.60
CA ALA A 554 10.66 30.96 37.44
C ALA A 554 12.17 31.29 37.37
N ASP A 555 12.79 31.63 38.49
CA ASP A 555 14.23 31.91 38.59
C ASP A 555 15.08 30.65 38.33
N CYS A 556 14.64 29.49 38.83
CA CYS A 556 15.30 28.20 38.59
C CYS A 556 15.21 27.78 37.11
N ILE A 557 14.03 27.93 36.50
CA ILE A 557 13.83 27.66 35.08
C ILE A 557 14.70 28.59 34.24
N ALA A 558 14.64 29.90 34.49
CA ALA A 558 15.43 30.89 33.76
C ALA A 558 16.94 30.60 33.82
N SER A 559 17.48 30.27 35.00
CA SER A 559 18.92 29.98 35.16
C SER A 559 19.41 28.76 34.36
N LYS A 560 18.61 27.69 34.24
CA LYS A 560 18.98 26.48 33.48
C LYS A 560 18.79 26.62 31.99
N VAL A 561 17.79 27.41 31.63
CA VAL A 561 17.53 27.87 30.28
C VAL A 561 18.64 28.77 29.77
N ASP A 562 19.14 29.67 30.61
CA ASP A 562 20.28 30.51 30.26
C ASP A 562 21.51 29.64 29.97
N ALA A 563 21.72 28.55 30.72
CA ALA A 563 22.75 27.56 30.40
C ALA A 563 22.50 26.86 29.05
N LEU A 564 21.26 26.47 28.74
CA LEU A 564 20.86 25.93 27.43
C LEU A 564 21.05 26.91 26.26
N SER A 565 21.15 28.20 26.55
CA SER A 565 21.34 29.27 25.58
C SER A 565 22.81 29.57 25.25
N GLU A 566 23.76 28.77 25.73
CA GLU A 566 25.17 28.92 25.36
C GLU A 566 25.45 28.47 23.89
N SER A 567 25.90 29.40 23.04
CA SER A 567 26.01 29.25 21.56
C SER A 567 26.80 28.10 21.00
N HIS A 568 27.59 27.44 21.83
CA HIS A 568 28.70 26.61 21.39
C HIS A 568 28.38 25.12 21.51
N TRP A 569 27.17 24.78 21.94
CA TRP A 569 26.80 23.40 22.19
C TRP A 569 26.41 22.69 20.90
N THR A 570 26.92 21.48 20.77
CA THR A 570 26.57 20.53 19.72
C THR A 570 25.24 19.84 20.04
N PHE A 571 24.54 19.30 19.04
CA PHE A 571 23.17 18.76 19.19
C PHE A 571 23.03 17.70 20.30
N GLY A 572 23.99 16.79 20.42
CA GLY A 572 24.04 15.78 21.47
C GLY A 572 24.28 16.39 22.86
N LYS A 573 25.21 17.34 22.99
CA LYS A 573 25.40 18.09 24.25
C LYS A 573 24.13 18.84 24.69
N MET A 574 23.43 19.45 23.75
CA MET A 574 22.16 20.12 24.04
C MET A 574 21.09 19.15 24.54
N LEU A 575 20.98 17.97 23.92
CA LEU A 575 20.01 16.96 24.34
C LEU A 575 20.26 16.44 25.75
N ARG A 576 21.53 16.24 26.15
CA ARG A 576 21.89 15.90 27.54
C ARG A 576 21.37 16.93 28.54
N GLN A 577 21.44 18.21 28.18
CA GLN A 577 21.07 19.32 29.05
C GLN A 577 19.55 19.50 29.14
N VAL A 578 18.81 19.25 28.05
CA VAL A 578 17.34 19.20 28.05
C VAL A 578 16.84 18.08 28.98
N ILE A 579 17.42 16.87 28.88
CA ILE A 579 17.04 15.74 29.74
C ILE A 579 17.38 16.02 31.22
N ALA A 580 18.53 16.61 31.49
CA ALA A 580 18.93 16.98 32.85
C ALA A 580 17.99 18.05 33.45
N PHE A 581 17.57 19.02 32.64
CA PHE A 581 16.63 20.05 33.04
C PHE A 581 15.25 19.48 33.37
N GLU A 582 14.73 18.56 32.55
CA GLU A 582 13.47 17.89 32.83
C GLU A 582 13.48 17.10 34.15
N LYS A 583 14.52 16.27 34.37
CA LYS A 583 14.63 15.50 35.62
C LYS A 583 14.59 16.40 36.85
N GLN A 584 15.18 17.58 36.75
CA GLN A 584 15.15 18.58 37.82
C GLN A 584 13.77 19.24 37.95
N LEU A 585 13.11 19.57 36.85
CA LEU A 585 11.73 20.05 36.87
C LEU A 585 10.77 19.04 37.49
N HIS A 586 10.95 17.76 37.19
CA HIS A 586 10.19 16.67 37.80
C HIS A 586 10.39 16.63 39.32
N ALA A 587 11.64 16.73 39.77
CA ALA A 587 11.96 16.80 41.20
C ALA A 587 11.40 18.06 41.89
N ILE A 588 11.31 19.20 41.19
CA ILE A 588 10.81 20.47 41.74
C ILE A 588 9.28 20.50 41.80
N LEU A 589 8.61 20.02 40.75
CA LEU A 589 7.15 20.07 40.62
C LEU A 589 6.47 18.93 41.37
N GLY A 590 7.16 17.79 41.59
CA GLY A 590 6.62 16.63 42.30
C GLY A 590 5.29 16.18 41.70
N ASP A 591 4.28 15.98 42.55
CA ASP A 591 2.94 15.55 42.14
C ASP A 591 2.22 16.55 41.22
N LYS A 592 2.68 17.81 41.16
CA LYS A 592 2.12 18.84 40.26
C LYS A 592 2.81 18.88 38.90
N PHE A 593 3.70 17.93 38.63
CA PHE A 593 4.47 17.89 37.39
C PHE A 593 3.54 17.85 36.18
N GLU A 594 2.60 16.90 36.11
CA GLU A 594 1.72 16.75 34.94
C GLU A 594 0.86 18.01 34.66
N ASP A 595 0.32 18.63 35.71
CA ASP A 595 -0.55 19.81 35.62
C ASP A 595 0.19 21.08 35.16
N LEU A 596 1.45 21.25 35.57
CA LEU A 596 2.21 22.49 35.37
C LEU A 596 3.34 22.36 34.35
N TRP A 597 3.69 21.14 33.94
CA TRP A 597 4.78 20.84 33.01
C TRP A 597 4.67 21.64 31.72
N THR A 598 3.49 21.62 31.10
CA THR A 598 3.22 22.35 29.85
C THR A 598 3.63 23.83 29.94
N ASN A 599 3.23 24.51 31.02
CA ASN A 599 3.47 25.94 31.17
C ASN A 599 4.91 26.26 31.62
N ALA A 600 5.47 25.46 32.53
CA ALA A 600 6.85 25.58 32.99
C ALA A 600 7.83 25.35 31.83
N PHE A 601 7.53 24.40 30.96
CA PHE A 601 8.33 24.06 29.79
C PHE A 601 8.25 25.13 28.68
N CYS A 602 7.06 25.70 28.42
CA CYS A 602 6.96 26.86 27.52
C CYS A 602 7.79 28.05 28.01
N TYR A 603 7.69 28.34 29.30
CA TYR A 603 8.45 29.42 29.92
C TYR A 603 9.95 29.13 29.76
N ALA A 604 10.37 27.87 29.87
CA ALA A 604 11.74 27.46 29.62
C ALA A 604 12.19 27.68 28.16
N LEU A 605 11.38 27.29 27.18
CA LEU A 605 11.67 27.60 25.77
C LEU A 605 11.82 29.10 25.52
N MET A 606 11.00 29.93 26.16
CA MET A 606 10.94 31.37 25.90
C MET A 606 12.00 32.20 26.64
N SER A 607 12.43 31.75 27.82
CA SER A 607 13.48 32.42 28.61
C SER A 607 14.87 32.30 27.97
N THR A 608 15.07 31.41 26.98
CA THR A 608 16.30 31.28 26.19
C THR A 608 16.47 32.44 25.19
N HIS A 609 16.48 33.68 25.66
CA HIS A 609 16.42 34.88 24.80
C HIS A 609 17.63 35.03 23.85
N ARG A 610 18.70 34.22 23.97
CA ARG A 610 19.95 34.41 23.21
C ARG A 610 20.36 33.31 22.22
N GLN A 611 19.79 32.10 22.21
CA GLN A 611 20.00 31.15 21.09
C GLN A 611 18.91 30.08 20.98
N LEU A 612 18.24 30.11 19.82
CA LEU A 612 17.00 29.41 19.47
C LEU A 612 17.27 28.03 18.86
N ILE A 613 17.83 27.11 19.64
CA ILE A 613 18.23 25.79 19.11
C ILE A 613 17.45 24.63 19.76
N VAL A 614 16.83 24.82 20.93
CA VAL A 614 16.10 23.77 21.67
C VAL A 614 14.92 23.18 20.86
N PHE A 615 14.08 24.03 20.26
CA PHE A 615 12.94 23.56 19.45
C PHE A 615 13.34 22.88 18.12
N PRO A 616 14.33 23.41 17.37
CA PRO A 616 14.93 22.67 16.25
C PRO A 616 15.55 21.32 16.61
N VAL A 617 16.28 21.24 17.74
CA VAL A 617 16.85 19.99 18.27
C VAL A 617 15.72 19.01 18.56
N PHE A 618 14.61 19.48 19.13
CA PHE A 618 13.44 18.66 19.37
C PHE A 618 12.88 18.02 18.09
N LEU A 619 12.53 18.84 17.09
CA LEU A 619 11.96 18.35 15.83
C LEU A 619 12.92 17.39 15.11
N PHE A 620 14.22 17.68 15.21
CA PHE A 620 15.26 16.85 14.65
C PHE A 620 15.32 15.47 15.34
N CYS A 621 15.41 15.44 16.66
CA CYS A 621 15.52 14.20 17.42
C CYS A 621 14.24 13.36 17.35
N HIS A 622 13.04 13.97 17.38
CA HIS A 622 11.79 13.22 17.19
C HIS A 622 11.78 12.47 15.86
N SER A 623 12.15 13.16 14.78
CA SER A 623 12.13 12.60 13.44
C SER A 623 13.29 11.62 13.16
N PHE A 624 14.42 11.75 13.86
CA PHE A 624 15.63 10.96 13.57
C PHE A 624 15.83 9.80 14.55
N ILE A 625 15.71 10.06 15.86
CA ILE A 625 15.99 9.11 16.92
C ILE A 625 14.77 8.22 17.19
N LEU A 626 13.57 8.80 17.22
CA LEU A 626 12.38 8.12 17.74
C LEU A 626 11.44 7.62 16.64
N SER A 627 11.56 8.15 15.44
CA SER A 627 10.87 7.60 14.25
C SER A 627 11.67 6.47 13.59
N ASN A 628 12.80 6.06 14.19
CA ASN A 628 13.64 4.96 13.70
C ASN A 628 13.58 3.81 14.72
N ASP A 629 12.87 2.75 14.37
CA ASP A 629 12.58 1.62 15.27
C ASP A 629 13.86 0.96 15.85
N ILE A 630 14.95 0.94 15.08
CA ILE A 630 16.23 0.37 15.52
C ILE A 630 16.86 1.22 16.63
N ILE A 631 16.75 2.54 16.52
CA ILE A 631 17.28 3.46 17.53
C ILE A 631 16.33 3.50 18.74
N ALA A 632 15.02 3.61 18.49
CA ALA A 632 13.98 3.74 19.50
C ALA A 632 13.96 2.58 20.51
N THR A 633 14.14 1.34 20.05
CA THR A 633 14.15 0.13 20.89
C THR A 633 15.36 0.02 21.82
N GLN A 634 16.38 0.87 21.65
CA GLN A 634 17.63 0.85 22.42
C GLN A 634 17.78 2.08 23.33
N ILE A 635 16.70 2.85 23.54
CA ILE A 635 16.69 4.05 24.39
C ILE A 635 16.23 3.67 25.81
N PRO A 636 16.91 4.14 26.86
CA PRO A 636 16.45 3.94 28.23
C PRO A 636 15.04 4.49 28.49
N ASP A 637 14.22 3.75 29.23
CA ASP A 637 12.81 4.09 29.52
C ASP A 637 12.63 5.49 30.13
N ASN A 638 13.55 5.90 30.99
CA ASN A 638 13.49 7.22 31.62
C ASN A 638 13.66 8.38 30.60
N ILE A 639 14.41 8.17 29.52
CA ILE A 639 14.57 9.12 28.42
C ILE A 639 13.35 9.07 27.50
N SER A 640 12.81 7.88 27.24
CA SER A 640 11.56 7.71 26.49
C SER A 640 10.40 8.45 27.18
N ASN A 641 10.24 8.27 28.49
CA ASN A 641 9.23 8.96 29.30
C ASN A 641 9.44 10.48 29.30
N SER A 642 10.69 10.91 29.41
CA SER A 642 11.07 12.33 29.35
C SER A 642 10.62 12.97 28.03
N TRP A 643 10.88 12.26 26.94
CA TRP A 643 10.46 12.70 25.61
C TRP A 643 8.95 12.71 25.41
N HIS A 644 8.24 11.72 25.94
CA HIS A 644 6.78 11.66 25.91
C HIS A 644 6.15 12.85 26.61
N ASN A 645 6.61 13.17 27.82
CA ASN A 645 6.14 14.33 28.58
C ASN A 645 6.38 15.62 27.81
N PHE A 646 7.57 15.77 27.22
CA PHE A 646 7.91 16.89 26.36
C PHE A 646 6.94 17.03 25.18
N CYS A 647 6.64 15.93 24.48
CA CYS A 647 5.72 15.93 23.34
C CYS A 647 4.28 16.25 23.75
N ALA A 648 3.81 15.69 24.87
CA ALA A 648 2.49 15.94 25.42
C ALA A 648 2.31 17.42 25.79
N GLY A 649 3.31 18.04 26.43
CA GLY A 649 3.31 19.47 26.72
C GLY A 649 3.25 20.32 25.45
N MET A 650 4.07 20.00 24.44
CA MET A 650 4.07 20.69 23.15
C MET A 650 2.74 20.60 22.41
N TRP A 651 2.14 19.42 22.40
CA TRP A 651 0.84 19.20 21.76
C TRP A 651 -0.28 19.94 22.48
N SER A 652 -0.28 19.94 23.82
CA SER A 652 -1.25 20.67 24.64
C SER A 652 -1.28 22.17 24.29
N ILE A 653 -0.11 22.81 24.17
CA ILE A 653 0.00 24.24 23.79
C ILE A 653 -0.57 24.51 22.40
N ILE A 654 -0.31 23.60 21.46
CA ILE A 654 -0.80 23.74 20.09
C ILE A 654 -2.33 23.64 20.10
N CYS A 655 -2.89 22.70 20.86
CA CYS A 655 -4.33 22.50 20.97
C CYS A 655 -5.08 23.63 21.68
N THR A 656 -4.45 24.33 22.62
CA THR A 656 -5.09 25.36 23.44
C THR A 656 -4.96 26.78 22.87
N ASN A 657 -4.35 26.95 21.70
CA ASN A 657 -4.11 28.26 21.10
C ASN A 657 -4.40 28.27 19.59
N ASP A 658 -5.40 29.06 19.20
CA ASP A 658 -5.87 29.16 17.82
C ASP A 658 -4.82 29.70 16.84
N GLU A 659 -3.90 30.57 17.28
CA GLU A 659 -2.80 31.08 16.44
C GLU A 659 -1.79 29.95 16.13
N PHE A 660 -1.51 29.06 17.09
CA PHE A 660 -0.68 27.87 16.85
C PHE A 660 -1.38 26.86 15.95
N LEU A 661 -2.68 26.66 16.17
CA LEU A 661 -3.52 25.82 15.31
C LEU A 661 -3.53 26.37 13.86
N GLN A 662 -3.46 27.68 13.66
CA GLN A 662 -3.41 28.30 12.34
C GLN A 662 -2.04 28.19 11.65
N LEU A 663 -0.92 28.22 12.41
CA LEU A 663 0.42 27.93 11.88
C LEU A 663 0.53 26.49 11.35
N ALA A 664 -0.30 25.60 11.88
CA ALA A 664 -0.33 24.18 11.57
C ALA A 664 -1.19 23.89 10.32
N THR A 665 -0.56 23.85 9.14
CA THR A 665 -1.28 23.49 7.90
C THR A 665 -1.82 22.06 7.90
N ASN A 666 -1.36 21.16 8.77
CA ASN A 666 -1.90 19.80 8.91
C ASN A 666 -1.87 19.33 10.38
N HIS A 667 -2.97 19.53 11.11
CA HIS A 667 -3.09 19.19 12.54
C HIS A 667 -2.82 17.73 12.85
N ALA A 668 -3.17 16.80 11.95
CA ALA A 668 -2.94 15.37 12.16
C ALA A 668 -1.46 14.99 11.96
N ALA A 669 -0.77 15.62 11.00
CA ALA A 669 0.66 15.42 10.83
C ALA A 669 1.45 16.04 11.98
N ILE A 670 1.01 17.19 12.49
CA ILE A 670 1.60 17.84 13.66
C ILE A 670 1.34 16.99 14.90
N ARG A 671 0.12 16.47 15.09
CA ARG A 671 -0.15 15.48 16.15
C ARG A 671 0.79 14.28 16.08
N LYS A 672 0.99 13.70 14.89
CA LYS A 672 1.93 12.60 14.64
C LYS A 672 3.40 12.96 14.90
N MET A 673 3.77 14.24 14.90
CA MET A 673 5.10 14.74 15.30
C MET A 673 5.27 14.89 16.82
N PHE A 674 4.20 14.72 17.59
CA PHE A 674 4.20 14.81 19.06
C PHE A 674 3.57 13.56 19.70
N THR A 675 3.34 12.50 18.93
CA THR A 675 2.92 11.19 19.43
C THR A 675 4.00 10.19 19.05
N TYR A 676 4.50 9.45 20.02
CA TYR A 676 5.44 8.36 19.78
C TYR A 676 4.79 7.33 18.83
N PRO A 677 5.54 6.70 17.92
CA PRO A 677 5.05 5.55 17.19
C PRO A 677 4.80 4.43 18.20
N GLU A 678 3.54 4.07 18.44
CA GLU A 678 3.20 2.88 19.24
C GLU A 678 3.74 1.59 18.64
#